data_AF-A0A936LH28-F1
#
_entry.id   AF-A0A936LH28-F1
#
_cell.length_a   1.000
_cell.length_b   1.000
_cell.length_c   1.000
_cell.angle_alpha   90.00
_cell.angle_beta   90.00
_cell.angle_gamma   90.00
#
_symmetry.space_group_name_H-M   'P 1'
#
loop_
_entity.id
_entity.type
_entity.pdbx_description
1 polymer ?
#
loop_
_entity_poly.entity_id
_entity_poly.type
_entity_poly.pdbx_seq_one_letter_code
_entity_poly.pdbx_strand_id
1 'polypeptide(L)'
;MRFQELHLKCYGPFSDRVLAFAPGEHDFHAIYGRNEAGKTTTLRALSNFLFGFEDRRKDAVGDDFLHEKRALRIGAVIRATSGQVLTLYRRKGRTGTLLDADDRAVDDGALEPVLGTMHRELFHRLFGLDHVRLRAGGEDILQGGGEVGLTLFEASAGLVGLRGVLDDLCRDADAIFRPRGQTQSLNQALSRYREARTRIRDATLSEETWHQAAEACRQLEADQNDLGHQLDDRQKARTRLERIRRNLRDLVVRRSIESTLAELAAVPELRDGFGAERLAAQERLVVAERDAVRAREAADRIKAELGVVAVPEALLDQAQDIEALQEERGRVRGALIDLPKCQIEFAAVEARISERLREADLRLTAEDAAAALPTRPALARLRALIKNHDALTTDLARVRSAAREADEAVRAANEALAKLDGAPDPAPLRAAVEGVGEQGRLEDALSDAEAGVARMTAELGDRLAALPLWSSAAEELVRFPAPADKTVDRFDADLADADVALSAARAAVAAVHDTIAELERNKSALVAQGRIPTATSVAEARTRRDNGWRLIRRAFIDASGDVAAEAAAFDAQRALPEAYERSVAEVDALTDALYNEAERVARFQELDAAHRRALEQLATAQELQAAAADRRGALERAWRDLWAALGREPLPPAEMGVWLRHRADIVTMIGAVRNQRDQINALQRRIGEARRVLIDALLPFGETASAPGETVVALLRRGKATLAAIMELRAERLRLNDRRDEAERTRDRERQRLARVETALTEWQAEWGRAVGVLARPQDATTEEVEAVLEIVDDLRTLLVSWSDLRHQRIEAMQDHIAGFERRVGAVALAAAPDLRDEPAVDAVRHLCERLKHARNEHHRRQQLQADLAREHAALRAAETAAGEATAALERLCREAGRDRPEDLDHVERQALHKAQKLRDLEEIEARLLEHNPACDLQQIEAEAASEDSDSLPGRSEALDQEIAELSTRRSELARRIGEISNQLQGMDGGDAAARAAQDAEAQLARIREDAERCITYRVAIALLTRAVAAYRESHQGPLLAHAGALFGSLTCRSFEGLATDLDDRDQPVLLGIRPGGASLTVDAMSDGTRDQLYLAIRLAAIEAYLAHNEPMPLVLDDILINFDDARAAATLRVLYDLSRRTQVLLFTHHTHLIDLARAAIGEQRISVLTLDS
;
A
#
# COMPACT_ATOMS: atom_id res chain seq x y z
N MET A 1 -2.48 53.08 21.68
CA MET A 1 -1.18 53.48 21.12
C MET A 1 -1.32 54.83 20.42
N ARG A 2 -0.40 55.77 20.69
CA ARG A 2 -0.31 57.09 20.05
C ARG A 2 1.14 57.43 19.73
N PHE A 3 1.44 57.92 18.52
CA PHE A 3 2.74 58.52 18.23
C PHE A 3 2.78 59.96 18.77
N GLN A 4 3.74 60.25 19.64
CA GLN A 4 4.04 61.62 20.07
C GLN A 4 4.99 62.30 19.09
N GLU A 5 6.00 61.56 18.63
CA GLU A 5 6.97 62.03 17.66
C GLU A 5 7.35 60.89 16.70
N LEU A 6 7.57 61.22 15.43
CA LEU A 6 8.15 60.34 14.42
C LEU A 6 9.45 60.97 13.89
N HIS A 7 10.56 60.25 14.02
CA HIS A 7 11.89 60.69 13.65
C HIS A 7 12.33 59.95 12.37
N LEU A 8 12.35 60.64 11.25
CA LEU A 8 12.81 60.16 9.96
C LEU A 8 14.26 60.63 9.77
N LYS A 9 15.22 59.92 10.37
CA LYS A 9 16.63 60.33 10.42
C LYS A 9 17.36 60.19 9.08
N CYS A 10 17.32 59.00 8.51
CA CYS A 10 17.79 58.78 7.15
C CYS A 10 16.80 57.81 6.55
N TYR A 11 15.74 58.28 5.90
CA TYR A 11 14.72 57.38 5.36
C TYR A 11 14.04 57.97 4.13
N GLY A 12 14.23 57.34 2.97
CA GLY A 12 13.73 57.85 1.69
C GLY A 12 14.31 59.25 1.38
N PRO A 13 13.47 60.28 1.18
CA PRO A 13 13.94 61.64 0.92
C PRO A 13 14.35 62.43 2.18
N PHE A 14 14.18 61.87 3.38
CA PHE A 14 14.32 62.63 4.64
C PHE A 14 15.69 62.46 5.31
N SER A 15 16.35 63.60 5.58
CA SER A 15 17.57 63.72 6.39
C SER A 15 17.26 64.45 7.71
N ASP A 16 17.04 63.71 8.79
CA ASP A 16 16.73 64.21 10.15
C ASP A 16 15.43 65.00 10.28
N ARG A 17 14.37 64.54 9.63
CA ARG A 17 13.03 65.12 9.77
C ARG A 17 12.31 64.59 11.01
N VAL A 18 11.83 65.49 11.87
CA VAL A 18 10.98 65.13 13.02
C VAL A 18 9.56 65.64 12.80
N LEU A 19 8.58 64.74 12.88
CA LEU A 19 7.16 65.08 12.94
C LEU A 19 6.69 65.00 14.39
N ALA A 20 6.41 66.15 14.99
CA ALA A 20 5.91 66.25 16.37
C ALA A 20 4.38 66.40 16.37
N PHE A 21 3.68 65.48 17.02
CA PHE A 21 2.22 65.44 17.07
C PHE A 21 1.71 66.04 18.38
N ALA A 22 1.30 67.31 18.32
CA ALA A 22 0.80 68.05 19.48
C ALA A 22 -0.44 67.37 20.09
N PRO A 23 -0.51 67.21 21.42
CA PRO A 23 -1.68 66.64 22.07
C PRO A 23 -2.86 67.62 22.04
N GLY A 24 -4.06 67.11 21.77
CA GLY A 24 -5.31 67.87 21.76
C GLY A 24 -6.50 67.05 22.25
N GLU A 25 -7.68 67.67 22.37
CA GLU A 25 -8.94 66.97 22.68
C GLU A 25 -9.33 65.95 21.59
N HIS A 26 -8.90 66.22 20.36
CA HIS A 26 -9.03 65.37 19.18
C HIS A 26 -7.64 65.20 18.54
N ASP A 27 -7.22 63.97 18.30
CA ASP A 27 -5.86 63.64 17.84
C ASP A 27 -5.79 63.54 16.30
N PHE A 28 -6.32 64.58 15.64
CA PHE A 28 -6.42 64.69 14.18
C PHE A 28 -5.30 65.57 13.62
N HIS A 29 -4.42 64.97 12.81
CA HIS A 29 -3.29 65.63 12.18
C HIS A 29 -3.41 65.58 10.66
N ALA A 30 -3.49 66.74 10.02
CA ALA A 30 -3.42 66.87 8.57
C ALA A 30 -1.98 67.18 8.16
N ILE A 31 -1.36 66.25 7.44
CA ILE A 31 0.02 66.38 6.96
C ILE A 31 0.01 66.74 5.48
N TYR A 32 0.37 67.98 5.18
CA TYR A 32 0.47 68.51 3.83
C TYR A 32 1.85 68.20 3.23
N GLY A 33 1.90 67.73 1.99
CA GLY A 33 3.16 67.67 1.25
C GLY A 33 2.92 67.66 -0.25
N ARG A 34 3.76 68.35 -1.03
CA ARG A 34 3.72 68.30 -2.50
C ARG A 34 3.90 66.86 -2.99
N ASN A 35 3.61 66.59 -4.26
CA ASN A 35 4.01 65.31 -4.86
C ASN A 35 5.51 65.14 -4.69
N GLU A 36 5.95 63.90 -4.43
CA GLU A 36 7.36 63.53 -4.12
C GLU A 36 7.89 63.98 -2.75
N ALA A 37 7.12 64.72 -1.94
CA ALA A 37 7.51 65.13 -0.59
C ALA A 37 7.56 63.98 0.46
N GLY A 38 7.42 62.72 0.03
CA GLY A 38 7.60 61.55 0.90
C GLY A 38 6.38 61.15 1.76
N LYS A 39 5.14 61.47 1.38
CA LYS A 39 3.90 61.05 2.08
C LYS A 39 3.77 59.52 2.20
N THR A 40 3.73 58.82 1.06
CA THR A 40 3.70 57.35 1.00
C THR A 40 4.95 56.72 1.62
N THR A 41 6.10 57.41 1.54
CA THR A 41 7.34 57.01 2.20
C THR A 41 7.22 57.08 3.73
N THR A 42 6.49 58.06 4.27
CA THR A 42 6.20 58.18 5.70
C THR A 42 5.28 57.07 6.21
N LEU A 43 4.25 56.69 5.43
CA LEU A 43 3.40 55.53 5.75
C LEU A 43 4.23 54.22 5.78
N ARG A 44 5.15 54.05 4.83
CA ARG A 44 6.08 52.91 4.81
C ARG A 44 7.06 52.95 5.99
N ALA A 45 7.55 54.12 6.38
CA ALA A 45 8.38 54.30 7.56
C ALA A 45 7.64 53.88 8.84
N LEU A 46 6.38 54.29 9.01
CA LEU A 46 5.55 53.90 10.16
C LEU A 46 5.35 52.37 10.23
N SER A 47 5.06 51.72 9.10
CA SER A 47 4.93 50.26 9.04
C SER A 47 6.25 49.55 9.33
N ASN A 48 7.36 50.01 8.73
CA ASN A 48 8.69 49.46 8.95
C ASN A 48 9.18 49.64 10.38
N PHE A 49 8.82 50.75 11.03
CA PHE A 49 9.06 50.98 12.44
C PHE A 49 8.29 49.98 13.34
N LEU A 50 7.03 49.70 13.03
CA LEU A 50 6.21 48.78 13.84
C LEU A 50 6.59 47.32 13.65
N PHE A 51 6.84 46.87 12.42
CA PHE A 51 6.94 45.44 12.09
C PHE A 51 8.29 44.98 11.54
N GLY A 52 9.30 45.86 11.47
CA GLY A 52 10.60 45.52 10.87
C GLY A 52 10.68 45.82 9.37
N PHE A 53 11.88 45.87 8.81
CA PHE A 53 12.08 46.07 7.36
C PHE A 53 11.87 44.74 6.61
N GLU A 54 11.30 44.75 5.40
CA GLU A 54 11.07 43.54 4.59
C GLU A 54 12.36 43.01 3.93
N ASP A 55 12.39 41.70 3.60
CA ASP A 55 13.56 41.06 2.99
C ASP A 55 13.69 41.43 1.50
N ARG A 56 14.94 41.54 1.01
CA ARG A 56 15.36 42.18 -0.27
C ARG A 56 14.64 41.75 -1.57
N ARG A 57 13.80 40.71 -1.56
CA ARG A 57 13.12 40.19 -2.76
C ARG A 57 11.71 40.76 -2.98
N LYS A 58 11.09 41.40 -1.99
CA LYS A 58 9.72 41.94 -2.08
C LYS A 58 9.62 43.46 -2.04
N ASP A 59 10.63 44.15 -1.48
CA ASP A 59 10.73 45.61 -1.54
C ASP A 59 11.19 46.08 -2.94
N ALA A 60 10.24 46.26 -3.86
CA ALA A 60 10.50 46.79 -5.20
C ALA A 60 10.84 48.30 -5.21
N VAL A 61 10.69 49.00 -4.07
CA VAL A 61 10.97 50.44 -3.93
C VAL A 61 12.03 50.64 -2.86
N GLY A 62 13.28 50.90 -3.28
CA GLY A 62 14.38 51.17 -2.37
C GLY A 62 14.21 52.54 -1.70
N ASP A 63 13.83 52.57 -0.41
CA ASP A 63 13.81 53.79 0.42
C ASP A 63 15.23 54.22 0.87
N ASP A 64 16.26 53.70 0.19
CA ASP A 64 17.70 53.94 0.38
C ASP A 64 18.32 54.73 -0.80
N PHE A 65 17.52 55.47 -1.57
CA PHE A 65 18.00 56.18 -2.76
C PHE A 65 18.87 57.41 -2.46
N LEU A 66 18.67 58.06 -1.31
CA LEU A 66 19.44 59.22 -0.85
C LEU A 66 20.44 58.87 0.28
N HIS A 67 20.20 57.76 0.97
CA HIS A 67 20.90 57.37 2.18
C HIS A 67 21.46 55.97 2.08
N GLU A 68 22.65 55.75 2.62
CA GLU A 68 23.21 54.41 2.70
C GLU A 68 22.30 53.45 3.49
N LYS A 69 22.24 52.20 3.06
CA LYS A 69 21.39 51.15 3.64
C LYS A 69 21.53 50.98 5.15
N ARG A 70 22.72 51.29 5.71
CA ARG A 70 23.03 51.19 7.14
C ARG A 70 22.69 52.44 7.93
N ALA A 71 22.68 53.60 7.28
CA ALA A 71 22.26 54.86 7.88
C ALA A 71 20.75 54.87 8.12
N LEU A 72 19.97 54.01 7.43
CA LEU A 72 18.52 53.97 7.55
C LEU A 72 18.04 53.78 8.99
N ARG A 73 17.46 54.83 9.55
CA ARG A 73 16.96 54.90 10.93
C ARG A 73 15.60 55.58 10.98
N ILE A 74 14.63 54.90 11.59
CA ILE A 74 13.31 55.45 11.91
C ILE A 74 13.17 55.41 13.43
N GLY A 75 12.97 56.56 14.06
CA GLY A 75 12.64 56.65 15.48
C GLY A 75 11.19 56.98 15.69
N ALA A 76 10.64 56.58 16.83
CA ALA A 76 9.36 57.11 17.28
C ALA A 76 9.26 57.13 18.82
N VAL A 77 8.52 58.11 19.31
CA VAL A 77 8.08 58.18 20.70
C VAL A 77 6.62 57.76 20.74
N ILE A 78 6.34 56.61 21.34
CA ILE A 78 5.00 56.01 21.40
C ILE A 78 4.47 56.08 22.83
N ARG A 79 3.18 56.39 22.98
CA ARG A 79 2.45 56.27 24.25
C ARG A 79 1.38 55.19 24.15
N ALA A 80 1.43 54.20 25.04
CA ALA A 80 0.38 53.19 25.17
C ALA A 80 -0.78 53.70 26.05
N THR A 81 -1.94 53.05 25.98
CA THR A 81 -3.12 53.38 26.81
C THR A 81 -2.84 53.19 28.30
N SER A 82 -1.91 52.29 28.65
CA SER A 82 -1.40 52.08 30.02
C SER A 82 -0.65 53.29 30.58
N GLY A 83 -0.36 54.32 29.76
CA GLY A 83 0.44 55.49 30.13
C GLY A 83 1.94 55.30 29.93
N GLN A 84 2.39 54.09 29.56
CA GLN A 84 3.78 53.80 29.24
C GLN A 84 4.23 54.58 27.99
N VAL A 85 5.39 55.24 28.08
CA VAL A 85 6.03 55.93 26.97
C VAL A 85 7.27 55.15 26.55
N LEU A 86 7.36 54.83 25.25
CA LEU A 86 8.46 54.10 24.63
C LEU A 86 9.14 55.01 23.61
N THR A 87 10.42 55.30 23.83
CA THR A 87 11.27 55.97 22.84
C THR A 87 12.15 54.92 22.19
N LEU A 88 11.83 54.58 20.94
CA LEU A 88 12.47 53.49 20.23
C LEU A 88 12.98 53.97 18.87
N TYR A 89 14.07 53.37 18.40
CA TYR A 89 14.59 53.55 17.06
C TYR A 89 14.68 52.19 16.38
N ARG A 90 14.44 52.15 15.07
CA ARG A 90 14.56 50.94 14.28
C ARG A 90 15.50 51.17 13.12
N ARG A 91 16.52 50.33 13.03
CA ARG A 91 17.50 50.29 11.93
C ARG A 91 17.19 49.16 10.96
N LYS A 92 17.65 49.27 9.72
CA LYS A 92 17.53 48.20 8.72
C LYS A 92 18.50 47.04 9.03
N GLY A 93 18.00 45.83 9.24
CA GLY A 93 18.79 44.65 9.60
C GLY A 93 17.95 43.37 9.74
N ARG A 94 18.58 42.21 10.01
CA ARG A 94 17.88 40.91 10.21
C ARG A 94 17.68 40.51 11.68
N THR A 95 18.48 41.05 12.59
CA THR A 95 18.46 40.74 14.04
C THR A 95 18.89 41.96 14.84
N GLY A 96 18.28 42.20 16.01
CA GLY A 96 18.59 43.38 16.85
C GLY A 96 18.33 44.69 16.11
N THR A 97 17.15 44.79 15.51
CA THR A 97 16.75 45.94 14.68
C THR A 97 16.11 47.07 15.47
N LEU A 98 15.48 46.75 16.60
CA LEU A 98 14.88 47.72 17.51
C LEU A 98 15.92 48.19 18.55
N LEU A 99 15.96 49.48 18.81
CA LEU A 99 16.92 50.18 19.66
C LEU A 99 16.18 51.09 20.64
N ASP A 100 16.75 51.34 21.82
CA ASP A 100 16.27 52.34 22.78
C ASP A 100 16.85 53.74 22.51
N ALA A 101 16.56 54.70 23.40
CA ALA A 101 17.06 56.07 23.32
C ALA A 101 18.59 56.20 23.45
N ASP A 102 19.27 55.19 23.99
CA ASP A 102 20.73 55.13 24.17
C ASP A 102 21.41 54.29 23.06
N ASP A 103 20.71 54.03 21.95
CA ASP A 103 21.17 53.21 20.82
C ASP A 103 21.46 51.73 21.16
N ARG A 104 20.91 51.20 22.26
CA ARG A 104 21.09 49.79 22.67
C ARG A 104 20.01 48.91 22.06
N ALA A 105 20.37 47.71 21.61
CA ALA A 105 19.44 46.76 21.04
C ALA A 105 18.42 46.27 22.08
N VAL A 106 17.15 46.39 21.74
CA VAL A 106 16.00 45.93 22.52
C VAL A 106 15.38 44.74 21.79
N ASP A 107 14.87 43.77 22.55
CA ASP A 107 14.11 42.66 21.99
C ASP A 107 12.89 43.19 21.22
N ASP A 108 12.61 42.61 20.05
CA ASP A 108 11.48 43.02 19.21
C ASP A 108 10.13 42.80 19.94
N GLY A 109 10.10 41.92 20.96
CA GLY A 109 8.99 41.73 21.89
C GLY A 109 8.66 42.96 22.75
N ALA A 110 9.52 43.99 22.80
CA ALA A 110 9.20 45.25 23.49
C ALA A 110 8.02 46.02 22.86
N LEU A 111 7.67 45.74 21.60
CA LEU A 111 6.48 46.27 20.94
C LEU A 111 5.24 45.37 21.11
N GLU A 112 5.38 44.12 21.55
CA GLU A 112 4.24 43.18 21.73
C GLU A 112 3.14 43.72 22.67
N PRO A 113 3.45 44.37 23.82
CA PRO A 113 2.42 44.94 24.69
C PRO A 113 1.56 46.02 24.03
N VAL A 114 2.06 46.64 22.96
CA VAL A 114 1.42 47.75 22.26
C VAL A 114 0.79 47.29 20.93
N LEU A 115 1.37 46.29 20.28
CA LEU A 115 0.87 45.71 19.03
C LEU A 115 -0.17 44.60 19.27
N GLY A 116 -0.08 43.84 20.35
CA GLY A 116 -0.97 42.70 20.62
C GLY A 116 -0.97 41.69 19.48
N THR A 117 -2.13 41.43 18.88
CA THR A 117 -2.30 40.53 17.73
C THR A 117 -2.07 41.22 16.36
N MET A 118 -1.74 42.51 16.38
CA MET A 118 -1.55 43.31 15.17
C MET A 118 -0.25 42.91 14.46
N HIS A 119 -0.38 42.51 13.20
CA HIS A 119 0.72 42.21 12.30
C HIS A 119 0.63 43.10 11.05
N ARG A 120 1.73 43.20 10.29
CA ARG A 120 1.89 44.11 9.15
C ARG A 120 0.74 44.10 8.15
N GLU A 121 0.30 42.91 7.74
CA GLU A 121 -0.77 42.76 6.75
C GLU A 121 -2.10 43.30 7.28
N LEU A 122 -2.44 42.99 8.55
CA LEU A 122 -3.64 43.52 9.21
C LEU A 122 -3.56 45.05 9.39
N PHE A 123 -2.40 45.59 9.75
CA PHE A 123 -2.19 47.04 9.85
C PHE A 123 -2.40 47.74 8.50
N HIS A 124 -1.85 47.24 7.41
CA HIS A 124 -2.05 47.84 6.08
C HIS A 124 -3.48 47.67 5.54
N ARG A 125 -4.22 46.67 5.99
CA ARG A 125 -5.63 46.47 5.60
C ARG A 125 -6.58 47.40 6.37
N LEU A 126 -6.34 47.62 7.67
CA LEU A 126 -7.23 48.39 8.54
C LEU A 126 -6.77 49.82 8.83
N PHE A 127 -5.50 50.00 9.21
CA PHE A 127 -5.00 51.25 9.79
C PHE A 127 -4.07 52.05 8.86
N GLY A 128 -3.47 51.46 7.83
CA GLY A 128 -2.55 52.13 6.89
C GLY A 128 -3.10 52.19 5.47
N LEU A 129 -4.03 53.11 5.22
CA LEU A 129 -4.87 53.16 4.02
C LEU A 129 -4.31 54.15 2.98
N ASP A 130 -4.12 53.67 1.76
CA ASP A 130 -3.97 54.50 0.56
C ASP A 130 -5.15 54.25 -0.41
N HIS A 131 -5.26 55.05 -1.47
CA HIS A 131 -6.37 54.93 -2.43
C HIS A 131 -6.50 53.52 -3.07
N VAL A 132 -5.37 52.86 -3.38
CA VAL A 132 -5.36 51.53 -4.02
C VAL A 132 -5.76 50.45 -3.00
N ARG A 133 -5.17 50.50 -1.81
CA ARG A 133 -5.43 49.58 -0.72
C ARG A 133 -6.86 49.70 -0.22
N LEU A 134 -7.47 50.89 -0.27
CA LEU A 134 -8.88 51.15 0.08
C LEU A 134 -9.85 50.36 -0.81
N ARG A 135 -9.59 50.29 -2.13
CA ARG A 135 -10.41 49.50 -3.06
C ARG A 135 -10.15 48.01 -2.93
N ALA A 136 -8.88 47.59 -2.98
CA ALA A 136 -8.51 46.17 -2.94
C ALA A 136 -9.06 45.46 -1.68
N GLY A 137 -8.78 46.00 -0.49
CA GLY A 137 -9.32 45.42 0.74
C GLY A 137 -10.84 45.65 0.92
N GLY A 138 -11.45 46.57 0.15
CA GLY A 138 -12.89 46.80 0.16
C GLY A 138 -13.62 45.71 -0.63
N GLU A 139 -13.10 45.36 -1.81
CA GLU A 139 -13.55 44.24 -2.63
C GLU A 139 -13.35 42.89 -1.93
N ASP A 140 -12.22 42.69 -1.24
CA ASP A 140 -11.92 41.47 -0.47
C ASP A 140 -12.95 41.21 0.66
N ILE A 141 -13.43 42.28 1.31
CA ILE A 141 -14.46 42.18 2.35
C ILE A 141 -15.84 41.87 1.75
N LEU A 142 -16.11 42.36 0.54
CA LEU A 142 -17.39 42.18 -0.15
C LEU A 142 -17.54 40.83 -0.84
N GLN A 143 -16.47 40.24 -1.40
CA GLN A 143 -16.55 39.01 -2.21
C GLN A 143 -16.79 37.73 -1.41
N GLY A 144 -17.09 37.81 -0.09
CA GLY A 144 -17.80 36.76 0.66
C GLY A 144 -17.20 35.34 0.71
N GLY A 145 -16.03 35.10 0.11
CA GLY A 145 -15.47 33.75 -0.08
C GLY A 145 -13.96 33.63 0.16
N GLY A 146 -13.29 34.73 0.47
CA GLY A 146 -11.86 34.74 0.79
C GLY A 146 -11.55 34.54 2.28
N GLU A 147 -10.32 34.10 2.55
CA GLU A 147 -9.67 34.06 3.88
C GLU A 147 -9.83 35.39 4.65
N VAL A 148 -9.90 36.51 3.91
CA VAL A 148 -9.84 37.89 4.39
C VAL A 148 -11.08 38.34 5.17
N GLY A 149 -12.30 38.11 4.65
CA GLY A 149 -13.52 38.50 5.33
C GLY A 149 -13.67 37.81 6.69
N LEU A 150 -13.25 36.54 6.79
CA LEU A 150 -13.28 35.78 8.03
C LEU A 150 -12.19 36.22 9.01
N THR A 151 -10.95 36.45 8.55
CA THR A 151 -9.86 36.94 9.43
C THR A 151 -10.17 38.28 10.10
N LEU A 152 -10.94 39.15 9.43
CA LEU A 152 -11.36 40.44 9.98
C LEU A 152 -12.39 40.25 11.12
N PHE A 153 -13.33 39.30 10.97
CA PHE A 153 -14.26 38.92 12.03
C PHE A 153 -13.54 38.18 13.18
N GLU A 154 -12.65 37.23 12.87
CA GLU A 154 -11.86 36.46 13.85
C GLU A 154 -10.95 37.36 14.70
N ALA A 155 -10.33 38.39 14.09
CA ALA A 155 -9.51 39.37 14.77
C ALA A 155 -10.34 40.32 15.66
N SER A 156 -11.55 40.69 15.24
CA SER A 156 -12.46 41.51 16.05
C SER A 156 -13.06 40.74 17.24
N ALA A 157 -13.11 39.41 17.16
CA ALA A 157 -13.71 38.49 18.13
C ALA A 157 -12.71 37.78 19.06
N GLY A 158 -11.39 37.87 18.79
CA GLY A 158 -10.35 37.16 19.55
C GLY A 158 -10.27 35.64 19.27
N LEU A 159 -10.78 35.18 18.13
CA LEU A 159 -10.95 33.74 17.80
C LEU A 159 -10.02 33.29 16.65
N VAL A 160 -8.72 33.55 16.77
CA VAL A 160 -7.71 33.21 15.74
C VAL A 160 -7.45 31.70 15.73
N GLY A 161 -7.59 31.05 14.56
CA GLY A 161 -7.13 29.66 14.32
C GLY A 161 -8.20 28.58 14.11
N LEU A 162 -9.50 28.90 14.24
CA LEU A 162 -10.61 27.93 14.10
C LEU A 162 -10.71 27.30 12.70
N ARG A 163 -10.36 28.05 11.65
CA ARG A 163 -10.40 27.52 10.27
C ARG A 163 -9.26 26.56 9.97
N GLY A 164 -8.08 26.76 10.55
CA GLY A 164 -6.98 25.79 10.46
C GLY A 164 -7.38 24.43 11.05
N VAL A 165 -8.05 24.45 12.20
CA VAL A 165 -8.60 23.24 12.83
C VAL A 165 -9.69 22.59 11.96
N LEU A 166 -10.57 23.38 11.34
CA LEU A 166 -11.61 22.86 10.44
C LEU A 166 -11.01 22.22 9.17
N ASP A 167 -9.97 22.83 8.60
CA ASP A 167 -9.28 22.31 7.41
C ASP A 167 -8.49 21.03 7.72
N ASP A 168 -7.85 20.97 8.90
CA ASP A 168 -7.15 19.77 9.36
C ASP A 168 -8.14 18.61 9.62
N LEU A 169 -9.27 18.87 10.29
CA LEU A 169 -10.32 17.88 10.48
C LEU A 169 -10.91 17.39 9.15
N CYS A 170 -11.10 18.29 8.18
CA CYS A 170 -11.54 17.92 6.83
C CYS A 170 -10.52 17.02 6.13
N ARG A 171 -9.22 17.36 6.23
CA ARG A 171 -8.13 16.60 5.63
C ARG A 171 -8.05 15.19 6.24
N ASP A 172 -8.18 15.08 7.55
CA ASP A 172 -8.16 13.81 8.29
C ASP A 172 -9.37 12.93 7.95
N ALA A 173 -10.58 13.51 7.88
CA ALA A 173 -11.78 12.80 7.46
C ALA A 173 -11.66 12.27 6.02
N ASP A 174 -11.13 13.08 5.12
CA ASP A 174 -10.95 12.76 3.71
C ASP A 174 -9.85 11.72 3.45
N ALA A 175 -8.84 11.63 4.33
CA ALA A 175 -7.82 10.59 4.28
C ALA A 175 -8.42 9.20 4.59
N ILE A 176 -9.44 9.15 5.45
CA ILE A 176 -10.11 7.91 5.86
C ILE A 176 -11.22 7.50 4.87
N PHE A 177 -12.01 8.46 4.39
CA PHE A 177 -13.13 8.16 3.47
C PHE A 177 -13.46 9.30 2.51
N ARG A 178 -13.57 8.96 1.22
CA ARG A 178 -14.16 9.81 0.17
C ARG A 178 -15.17 9.02 -0.67
N PRO A 179 -16.35 9.58 -1.02
CA PRO A 179 -17.39 8.85 -1.76
C PRO A 179 -16.95 8.24 -3.10
N ARG A 180 -15.97 8.84 -3.78
CA ARG A 180 -15.43 8.38 -5.08
C ARG A 180 -13.94 8.02 -5.04
N GLY A 181 -13.34 7.97 -3.86
CA GLY A 181 -11.91 7.71 -3.71
C GLY A 181 -11.61 6.20 -3.59
N GLN A 182 -10.47 5.75 -4.10
CA GLN A 182 -10.05 4.33 -4.02
C GLN A 182 -8.87 4.11 -3.08
N THR A 183 -8.16 5.18 -2.70
CA THR A 183 -6.90 5.10 -1.93
C THR A 183 -7.09 5.24 -0.42
N GLN A 184 -8.27 5.68 0.01
CA GLN A 184 -8.60 5.91 1.40
C GLN A 184 -8.75 4.58 2.14
N SER A 185 -8.36 4.55 3.42
CA SER A 185 -8.26 3.31 4.19
C SER A 185 -9.60 2.57 4.31
N LEU A 186 -10.71 3.30 4.55
CA LEU A 186 -12.04 2.71 4.65
C LEU A 186 -12.50 2.10 3.31
N ASN A 187 -12.24 2.79 2.20
CA ASN A 187 -12.64 2.32 0.86
C ASN A 187 -11.86 1.08 0.43
N GLN A 188 -10.55 1.03 0.73
CA GLN A 188 -9.72 -0.15 0.48
C GLN A 188 -10.17 -1.34 1.32
N ALA A 189 -10.46 -1.12 2.60
CA ALA A 189 -10.97 -2.16 3.49
C ALA A 189 -12.35 -2.69 3.01
N LEU A 190 -13.23 -1.80 2.54
CA LEU A 190 -14.53 -2.18 1.97
C LEU A 190 -14.40 -3.02 0.69
N SER A 191 -13.46 -2.67 -0.20
CA SER A 191 -13.17 -3.46 -1.42
C SER A 191 -12.66 -4.85 -1.07
N ARG A 192 -11.64 -4.92 -0.21
CA ARG A 192 -11.02 -6.19 0.22
C ARG A 192 -12.00 -7.09 0.97
N TYR A 193 -12.90 -6.51 1.76
CA TYR A 193 -13.99 -7.24 2.39
C TYR A 193 -14.95 -7.85 1.37
N ARG A 194 -15.34 -7.11 0.32
CA ARG A 194 -16.20 -7.63 -0.76
C ARG A 194 -15.50 -8.74 -1.55
N GLU A 195 -14.21 -8.59 -1.83
CA GLU A 195 -13.38 -9.61 -2.49
C GLU A 195 -13.28 -10.87 -1.64
N ALA A 196 -12.99 -10.74 -0.33
CA ALA A 196 -12.96 -11.87 0.60
C ALA A 196 -14.32 -12.57 0.69
N ARG A 197 -15.42 -11.82 0.75
CA ARG A 197 -16.78 -12.38 0.80
C ARG A 197 -17.18 -13.10 -0.50
N THR A 198 -16.66 -12.62 -1.64
CA THR A 198 -16.81 -13.30 -2.94
C THR A 198 -16.02 -14.62 -2.93
N ARG A 199 -14.76 -14.60 -2.49
CA ARG A 199 -13.93 -15.81 -2.32
C ARG A 199 -14.59 -16.87 -1.41
N ILE A 200 -15.22 -16.46 -0.31
CA ILE A 200 -15.97 -17.38 0.57
C ILE A 200 -17.12 -18.04 -0.19
N ARG A 201 -17.97 -17.24 -0.86
CA ARG A 201 -19.12 -17.75 -1.61
C ARG A 201 -18.71 -18.71 -2.72
N ASP A 202 -17.67 -18.35 -3.47
CA ASP A 202 -17.19 -19.15 -4.59
C ASP A 202 -16.58 -20.48 -4.12
N ALA A 203 -16.02 -20.53 -2.91
CA ALA A 203 -15.55 -21.76 -2.28
C ALA A 203 -16.67 -22.63 -1.68
N THR A 204 -17.83 -22.06 -1.32
CA THR A 204 -18.94 -22.80 -0.66
C THR A 204 -19.93 -23.46 -1.65
N LEU A 205 -20.03 -22.98 -2.91
CA LEU A 205 -20.92 -23.54 -3.95
C LEU A 205 -20.39 -24.85 -4.60
N SER A 206 -19.37 -25.48 -4.02
CA SER A 206 -18.57 -26.55 -4.64
C SER A 206 -19.09 -27.98 -4.42
N GLU A 207 -20.06 -28.23 -3.53
CA GLU A 207 -20.43 -29.61 -3.14
C GLU A 207 -21.23 -30.36 -4.23
N GLU A 208 -22.17 -29.69 -4.89
CA GLU A 208 -22.99 -30.28 -5.97
C GLU A 208 -22.20 -30.43 -7.29
N THR A 209 -21.27 -29.50 -7.55
CA THR A 209 -20.39 -29.53 -8.73
C THR A 209 -19.25 -30.54 -8.59
N TRP A 210 -18.74 -30.77 -7.38
CA TRP A 210 -17.73 -31.80 -7.10
C TRP A 210 -18.28 -33.22 -7.35
N HIS A 211 -19.50 -33.51 -6.89
CA HIS A 211 -20.13 -34.82 -7.12
C HIS A 211 -20.37 -35.13 -8.60
N GLN A 212 -20.82 -34.13 -9.39
CA GLN A 212 -21.03 -34.30 -10.83
C GLN A 212 -19.70 -34.47 -11.60
N ALA A 213 -18.66 -33.74 -11.21
CA ALA A 213 -17.33 -33.84 -11.82
C ALA A 213 -16.62 -35.18 -11.47
N ALA A 214 -16.79 -35.69 -10.25
CA ALA A 214 -16.21 -36.97 -9.82
C ALA A 214 -16.82 -38.17 -10.56
N GLU A 215 -18.13 -38.16 -10.81
CA GLU A 215 -18.81 -39.21 -11.58
C GLU A 215 -18.39 -39.18 -13.07
N ALA A 216 -18.30 -37.98 -13.65
CA ALA A 216 -17.82 -37.81 -15.02
C ALA A 216 -16.37 -38.28 -15.20
N CYS A 217 -15.49 -38.03 -14.22
CA CYS A 217 -14.09 -38.49 -14.26
C CYS A 217 -14.00 -40.02 -14.26
N ARG A 218 -14.77 -40.70 -13.39
CA ARG A 218 -14.82 -42.18 -13.33
C ARG A 218 -15.25 -42.81 -14.65
N GLN A 219 -16.25 -42.24 -15.32
CA GLN A 219 -16.73 -42.76 -16.60
C GLN A 219 -15.67 -42.60 -17.71
N LEU A 220 -15.02 -41.44 -17.78
CA LEU A 220 -13.99 -41.17 -18.80
C LEU A 220 -12.73 -42.04 -18.60
N GLU A 221 -12.35 -42.32 -17.35
CA GLU A 221 -11.24 -43.23 -17.02
C GLU A 221 -11.51 -44.68 -17.47
N ALA A 222 -12.75 -45.15 -17.33
CA ALA A 222 -13.16 -46.46 -17.82
C ALA A 222 -13.07 -46.53 -19.36
N ASP A 223 -13.56 -45.51 -20.06
CA ASP A 223 -13.52 -45.42 -21.53
C ASP A 223 -12.06 -45.30 -22.05
N GLN A 224 -11.18 -44.60 -21.32
CA GLN A 224 -9.77 -44.46 -21.66
C GLN A 224 -9.02 -45.80 -21.57
N ASN A 225 -9.33 -46.63 -20.58
CA ASN A 225 -8.71 -47.95 -20.40
C ASN A 225 -9.12 -48.92 -21.51
N ASP A 226 -10.38 -48.93 -21.94
CA ASP A 226 -10.85 -49.77 -23.04
C ASP A 226 -10.18 -49.39 -24.38
N LEU A 227 -10.09 -48.09 -24.68
CA LEU A 227 -9.33 -47.58 -25.82
C LEU A 227 -7.83 -47.92 -25.74
N GLY A 228 -7.28 -47.99 -24.52
CA GLY A 228 -5.91 -48.43 -24.27
C GLY A 228 -5.66 -49.86 -24.77
N HIS A 229 -6.54 -50.80 -24.44
CA HIS A 229 -6.43 -52.19 -24.89
C HIS A 229 -6.57 -52.33 -26.42
N GLN A 230 -7.52 -51.61 -27.03
CA GLN A 230 -7.71 -51.65 -28.48
C GLN A 230 -6.51 -51.10 -29.26
N LEU A 231 -5.88 -50.02 -28.76
CA LEU A 231 -4.65 -49.46 -29.33
C LEU A 231 -3.49 -50.45 -29.28
N ASP A 232 -3.33 -51.14 -28.15
CA ASP A 232 -2.23 -52.07 -27.91
C ASP A 232 -2.25 -53.24 -28.90
N ASP A 233 -3.45 -53.76 -29.20
CA ASP A 233 -3.64 -54.85 -30.16
C ASP A 233 -3.39 -54.42 -31.61
N ARG A 234 -3.87 -53.22 -32.00
CA ARG A 234 -3.61 -52.67 -33.35
C ARG A 234 -2.14 -52.31 -33.54
N GLN A 235 -1.47 -51.79 -32.50
CA GLN A 235 -0.03 -51.49 -32.53
C GLN A 235 0.82 -52.75 -32.65
N LYS A 236 0.47 -53.85 -31.97
CA LYS A 236 1.16 -55.15 -32.15
C LYS A 236 1.05 -55.67 -33.58
N ALA A 237 -0.14 -55.59 -34.18
CA ALA A 237 -0.37 -55.98 -35.58
C ALA A 237 0.40 -55.10 -36.58
N ARG A 238 0.40 -53.77 -36.37
CA ARG A 238 1.11 -52.80 -37.20
C ARG A 238 2.63 -52.94 -37.10
N THR A 239 3.16 -53.17 -35.91
CA THR A 239 4.61 -53.35 -35.69
C THR A 239 5.13 -54.61 -36.39
N ARG A 240 4.34 -55.68 -36.44
CA ARG A 240 4.67 -56.90 -37.19
C ARG A 240 4.74 -56.64 -38.69
N LEU A 241 3.75 -55.97 -39.28
CA LEU A 241 3.73 -55.65 -40.72
C LEU A 241 4.82 -54.65 -41.11
N GLU A 242 5.09 -53.66 -40.25
CA GLU A 242 6.15 -52.68 -40.48
C GLU A 242 7.55 -53.31 -40.42
N ARG A 243 7.79 -54.27 -39.52
CA ARG A 243 9.04 -55.04 -39.49
C ARG A 243 9.28 -55.76 -40.82
N ILE A 244 8.26 -56.44 -41.33
CA ILE A 244 8.33 -57.19 -42.60
C ILE A 244 8.56 -56.24 -43.78
N ARG A 245 7.83 -55.10 -43.83
CA ARG A 245 8.00 -54.07 -44.86
C ARG A 245 9.40 -53.44 -44.86
N ARG A 246 9.95 -53.14 -43.68
CA ARG A 246 11.29 -52.54 -43.54
C ARG A 246 12.39 -53.49 -43.98
N ASN A 247 12.29 -54.76 -43.57
CA ASN A 247 13.21 -55.80 -44.00
C ASN A 247 13.22 -55.92 -45.54
N LEU A 248 12.06 -55.93 -46.20
CA LEU A 248 11.96 -55.95 -47.66
C LEU A 248 12.64 -54.74 -48.34
N ARG A 249 12.45 -53.53 -47.80
CA ARG A 249 13.05 -52.30 -48.35
C ARG A 249 14.58 -52.29 -48.19
N ASP A 250 15.08 -52.60 -47.00
CA ASP A 250 16.51 -52.50 -46.68
C ASP A 250 17.32 -53.56 -47.46
N LEU A 251 16.72 -54.72 -47.76
CA LEU A 251 17.29 -55.74 -48.66
C LEU A 251 17.42 -55.26 -50.12
N VAL A 252 16.47 -54.47 -50.62
CA VAL A 252 16.55 -53.86 -51.96
C VAL A 252 17.62 -52.76 -52.02
N VAL A 253 17.66 -51.90 -51.00
CA VAL A 253 18.63 -50.80 -50.91
C VAL A 253 20.06 -51.33 -50.80
N ARG A 254 20.28 -52.37 -50.00
CA ARG A 254 21.56 -53.05 -49.90
C ARG A 254 22.11 -53.50 -51.27
N ARG A 255 21.30 -54.19 -52.08
CA ARG A 255 21.72 -54.64 -53.43
C ARG A 255 22.10 -53.46 -54.35
N SER A 256 21.42 -52.32 -54.22
CA SER A 256 21.75 -51.12 -55.01
C SER A 256 23.04 -50.41 -54.56
N ILE A 257 23.34 -50.40 -53.25
CA ILE A 257 24.55 -49.78 -52.71
C ILE A 257 25.78 -50.63 -53.07
N GLU A 258 25.67 -51.96 -52.97
CA GLU A 258 26.73 -52.89 -53.41
C GLU A 258 27.11 -52.68 -54.89
N SER A 259 26.12 -52.45 -55.76
CA SER A 259 26.34 -52.12 -57.18
C SER A 259 27.01 -50.76 -57.38
N THR A 260 26.62 -49.73 -56.61
CA THR A 260 27.16 -48.36 -56.75
C THR A 260 28.60 -48.25 -56.24
N LEU A 261 28.95 -49.01 -55.19
CA LEU A 261 30.30 -49.07 -54.65
C LEU A 261 31.31 -49.72 -55.61
N ALA A 262 30.86 -50.68 -56.43
CA ALA A 262 31.70 -51.30 -57.45
C ALA A 262 32.14 -50.30 -58.55
N GLU A 263 31.33 -49.28 -58.85
CA GLU A 263 31.62 -48.27 -59.88
C GLU A 263 32.58 -47.17 -59.41
N LEU A 264 32.68 -46.91 -58.10
CA LEU A 264 33.47 -45.81 -57.50
C LEU A 264 34.87 -46.22 -57.01
N ALA A 265 35.34 -47.42 -57.38
CA ALA A 265 36.57 -48.01 -56.85
C ALA A 265 37.84 -47.14 -57.07
N ALA A 266 37.93 -46.40 -58.17
CA ALA A 266 39.14 -45.67 -58.60
C ALA A 266 39.30 -44.22 -58.06
N VAL A 267 38.39 -43.73 -57.20
CA VAL A 267 38.43 -42.36 -56.66
C VAL A 267 39.27 -42.28 -55.36
N PRO A 268 40.20 -41.30 -55.21
CA PRO A 268 41.03 -41.11 -54.02
C PRO A 268 40.26 -40.51 -52.84
N GLU A 269 40.65 -40.84 -51.60
CA GLU A 269 40.03 -40.30 -50.38
C GLU A 269 40.62 -38.90 -50.03
N LEU A 270 39.75 -37.91 -49.84
CA LEU A 270 40.11 -36.52 -49.52
C LEU A 270 39.87 -36.20 -48.03
N ARG A 271 40.54 -35.16 -47.52
CA ARG A 271 40.33 -34.69 -46.13
C ARG A 271 38.99 -33.98 -45.95
N ASP A 272 38.50 -33.98 -44.72
CA ASP A 272 37.35 -33.18 -44.32
C ASP A 272 37.66 -31.67 -44.43
N GLY A 273 36.72 -30.90 -45.01
CA GLY A 273 36.78 -29.42 -45.11
C GLY A 273 37.32 -28.83 -46.43
N PHE A 274 37.62 -29.67 -47.43
CA PHE A 274 38.23 -29.25 -48.71
C PHE A 274 37.38 -28.26 -49.54
N GLY A 275 36.07 -28.45 -49.71
CA GLY A 275 35.25 -27.62 -50.60
C GLY A 275 34.92 -26.21 -50.13
N ALA A 276 34.78 -26.00 -48.83
CA ALA A 276 34.48 -24.68 -48.27
C ALA A 276 35.63 -23.68 -48.55
N GLU A 277 36.87 -24.17 -48.50
CA GLU A 277 38.06 -23.37 -48.75
C GLU A 277 38.20 -22.99 -50.24
N ARG A 278 37.70 -23.83 -51.16
CA ARG A 278 37.70 -23.57 -52.62
C ARG A 278 36.75 -22.44 -53.03
N LEU A 279 35.50 -22.50 -52.59
CA LEU A 279 34.45 -21.54 -52.99
C LEU A 279 34.77 -20.10 -52.56
N ALA A 280 35.26 -19.93 -51.32
CA ALA A 280 35.57 -18.61 -50.78
C ALA A 280 36.72 -17.90 -51.53
N ALA A 281 37.66 -18.65 -52.10
CA ALA A 281 38.77 -18.09 -52.85
C ALA A 281 38.37 -17.67 -54.28
N GLN A 282 37.44 -18.38 -54.93
CA GLN A 282 36.95 -18.04 -56.27
C GLN A 282 36.16 -16.72 -56.31
N GLU A 283 35.27 -16.48 -55.35
CA GLU A 283 34.42 -15.27 -55.36
C GLU A 283 35.22 -13.97 -55.16
N ARG A 284 36.25 -14.00 -54.31
CA ARG A 284 37.07 -12.81 -54.00
C ARG A 284 37.86 -12.33 -55.22
N LEU A 285 38.30 -13.24 -56.09
CA LEU A 285 39.10 -12.90 -57.26
C LEU A 285 38.30 -12.07 -58.28
N VAL A 286 37.06 -12.47 -58.58
CA VAL A 286 36.21 -11.84 -59.60
C VAL A 286 35.86 -10.39 -59.26
N VAL A 287 35.59 -10.11 -57.98
CA VAL A 287 35.22 -8.76 -57.53
C VAL A 287 36.40 -7.79 -57.67
N ALA A 288 37.58 -8.23 -57.26
CA ALA A 288 38.78 -7.39 -57.23
C ALA A 288 39.23 -6.94 -58.64
N GLU A 289 39.16 -7.81 -59.65
CA GLU A 289 39.61 -7.45 -61.01
C GLU A 289 38.73 -6.40 -61.69
N ARG A 290 37.40 -6.46 -61.48
CA ARG A 290 36.46 -5.51 -62.08
C ARG A 290 36.69 -4.08 -61.59
N ASP A 291 36.93 -3.93 -60.29
CA ASP A 291 37.03 -2.62 -59.66
C ASP A 291 38.34 -1.91 -60.03
N ALA A 292 39.41 -2.66 -60.35
CA ALA A 292 40.67 -2.12 -60.84
C ALA A 292 40.52 -1.44 -62.23
N VAL A 293 39.83 -2.08 -63.18
CA VAL A 293 39.69 -1.54 -64.55
C VAL A 293 39.00 -0.17 -64.56
N ARG A 294 37.91 -0.02 -63.80
CA ARG A 294 37.12 1.24 -63.75
C ARG A 294 37.94 2.42 -63.23
N ALA A 295 38.72 2.23 -62.18
CA ALA A 295 39.48 3.30 -61.54
C ALA A 295 40.61 3.84 -62.43
N ARG A 296 41.22 3.00 -63.28
CA ARG A 296 42.31 3.41 -64.18
C ARG A 296 41.84 4.37 -65.27
N GLU A 297 40.70 4.10 -65.90
CA GLU A 297 40.17 4.94 -66.99
C GLU A 297 39.73 6.33 -66.55
N ALA A 298 39.25 6.49 -65.31
CA ALA A 298 38.82 7.76 -64.76
C ALA A 298 40.00 8.71 -64.50
N ALA A 299 41.11 8.17 -63.97
CA ALA A 299 42.31 8.95 -63.67
C ALA A 299 42.94 9.55 -64.94
N ASP A 300 43.05 8.78 -66.03
CA ASP A 300 43.73 9.25 -67.25
C ASP A 300 43.04 10.45 -67.91
N ARG A 301 41.70 10.55 -67.84
CA ARG A 301 40.95 11.69 -68.40
C ARG A 301 41.24 13.00 -67.68
N ILE A 302 41.24 12.98 -66.34
CA ILE A 302 41.42 14.19 -65.52
C ILE A 302 42.83 14.77 -65.70
N LYS A 303 43.84 13.90 -65.91
CA LYS A 303 45.23 14.32 -66.12
C LYS A 303 45.41 15.14 -67.40
N ALA A 304 44.64 14.89 -68.45
CA ALA A 304 44.74 15.62 -69.72
C ALA A 304 44.22 17.07 -69.60
N GLU A 305 43.16 17.30 -68.83
CA GLU A 305 42.57 18.65 -68.67
C GLU A 305 43.44 19.63 -67.87
N LEU A 306 44.27 19.10 -66.96
CA LEU A 306 45.18 19.90 -66.13
C LEU A 306 46.30 20.60 -66.90
N GLY A 307 46.65 20.11 -68.09
CA GLY A 307 47.81 20.60 -68.85
C GLY A 307 47.65 21.99 -69.49
N VAL A 308 46.46 22.59 -69.50
CA VAL A 308 46.10 23.74 -70.37
C VAL A 308 45.86 25.07 -69.62
N VAL A 309 45.86 25.10 -68.28
CA VAL A 309 45.50 26.31 -67.48
C VAL A 309 46.75 27.09 -66.99
N ALA A 310 46.85 28.40 -67.29
CA ALA A 310 47.97 29.28 -66.89
C ALA A 310 47.52 30.47 -66.00
N VAL A 311 48.23 30.71 -64.89
CA VAL A 311 47.81 31.65 -63.82
C VAL A 311 48.91 32.71 -63.56
N PRO A 312 48.61 34.02 -63.58
CA PRO A 312 49.56 35.07 -63.21
C PRO A 312 49.76 35.16 -61.67
N GLU A 313 50.79 34.50 -61.15
CA GLU A 313 50.98 34.33 -59.70
C GLU A 313 51.36 35.63 -58.96
N ALA A 314 52.10 36.57 -59.58
CA ALA A 314 52.54 37.82 -58.94
C ALA A 314 51.40 38.77 -58.49
N LEU A 315 50.23 38.72 -59.15
CA LEU A 315 49.04 39.48 -58.73
C LEU A 315 48.27 38.76 -57.61
N LEU A 316 48.33 37.43 -57.56
CA LEU A 316 47.73 36.63 -56.49
C LEU A 316 48.53 36.73 -55.19
N ASP A 317 49.85 36.86 -55.29
CA ASP A 317 50.73 37.00 -54.13
C ASP A 317 50.48 38.31 -53.35
N GLN A 318 50.03 39.37 -54.04
CA GLN A 318 49.69 40.67 -53.44
C GLN A 318 48.19 40.85 -53.21
N ALA A 319 47.40 39.78 -53.31
CA ALA A 319 45.95 39.85 -53.34
C ALA A 319 45.32 40.41 -52.06
N GLN A 320 45.83 39.97 -50.91
CA GLN A 320 45.33 40.43 -49.61
C GLN A 320 45.64 41.90 -49.38
N ASP A 321 46.84 42.35 -49.76
CA ASP A 321 47.26 43.73 -49.54
C ASP A 321 46.44 44.71 -50.39
N ILE A 322 46.14 44.34 -51.64
CA ILE A 322 45.30 45.12 -52.55
C ILE A 322 43.87 45.29 -52.01
N GLU A 323 43.25 44.22 -51.49
CA GLU A 323 41.90 44.28 -50.93
C GLU A 323 41.84 45.04 -49.61
N ALA A 324 42.82 44.83 -48.73
CA ALA A 324 42.93 45.53 -47.46
C ALA A 324 43.01 47.06 -47.66
N LEU A 325 43.76 47.51 -48.67
CA LEU A 325 43.88 48.92 -48.99
C LEU A 325 42.55 49.52 -49.52
N GLN A 326 41.73 48.75 -50.23
CA GLN A 326 40.45 49.23 -50.75
C GLN A 326 39.42 49.50 -49.65
N GLU A 327 39.41 48.67 -48.61
CA GLU A 327 38.56 48.88 -47.42
C GLU A 327 39.02 50.07 -46.57
N GLU A 328 40.33 50.29 -46.47
CA GLU A 328 40.91 51.32 -45.61
C GLU A 328 40.73 52.74 -46.18
N ARG A 329 40.61 52.85 -47.51
CA ARG A 329 40.40 54.09 -48.27
C ARG A 329 39.26 54.97 -47.75
N GLY A 330 38.15 54.37 -47.34
CA GLY A 330 36.99 55.11 -46.81
C GLY A 330 37.22 55.71 -45.42
N ARG A 331 38.01 55.02 -44.57
CA ARG A 331 38.28 55.40 -43.17
C ARG A 331 39.28 56.55 -43.08
N VAL A 332 40.34 56.50 -43.89
CA VAL A 332 41.35 57.56 -43.97
C VAL A 332 40.74 58.90 -44.39
N ARG A 333 39.71 58.88 -45.26
CA ARG A 333 38.96 60.09 -45.64
C ARG A 333 38.17 60.70 -44.47
N GLY A 334 37.63 59.88 -43.57
CA GLY A 334 36.92 60.34 -42.37
C GLY A 334 37.87 60.90 -41.31
N ALA A 335 39.00 60.23 -41.08
CA ALA A 335 40.03 60.66 -40.11
C ALA A 335 40.58 62.07 -40.38
N LEU A 336 40.71 62.46 -41.67
CA LEU A 336 41.13 63.80 -42.08
C LEU A 336 40.15 64.92 -41.66
N ILE A 337 38.88 64.61 -41.39
CA ILE A 337 37.84 65.58 -41.01
C ILE A 337 37.71 65.71 -39.48
N ASP A 338 37.89 64.61 -38.74
CA ASP A 338 37.59 64.55 -37.29
C ASP A 338 38.77 64.94 -36.38
N LEU A 339 40.00 64.92 -36.90
CA LEU A 339 41.23 65.24 -36.14
C LEU A 339 41.19 66.61 -35.41
N PRO A 340 40.70 67.72 -35.99
CA PRO A 340 40.67 69.02 -35.32
C PRO A 340 39.70 69.10 -34.13
N LYS A 341 38.60 68.32 -34.14
CA LYS A 341 37.60 68.33 -33.07
C LYS A 341 38.12 67.67 -31.80
N CYS A 342 38.83 66.55 -31.94
CA CYS A 342 39.38 65.79 -30.82
C CYS A 342 40.44 66.59 -30.03
N GLN A 343 41.18 67.50 -30.70
CA GLN A 343 42.19 68.35 -30.07
C GLN A 343 41.59 69.36 -29.08
N ILE A 344 40.36 69.83 -29.30
CA ILE A 344 39.66 70.77 -28.40
C ILE A 344 39.16 70.05 -27.15
N GLU A 345 38.61 68.83 -27.30
CA GLU A 345 38.12 68.01 -26.20
C GLU A 345 39.23 67.64 -25.20
N PHE A 346 40.44 67.35 -25.70
CA PHE A 346 41.58 66.98 -24.87
C PHE A 346 41.98 68.07 -23.85
N ALA A 347 42.01 69.34 -24.28
CA ALA A 347 42.37 70.45 -23.40
C ALA A 347 41.39 70.67 -22.23
N ALA A 348 40.11 70.33 -22.41
CA ALA A 348 39.09 70.49 -21.38
C ALA A 348 39.21 69.44 -20.25
N VAL A 349 39.62 68.21 -20.57
CA VAL A 349 39.78 67.12 -19.59
C VAL A 349 41.00 67.35 -18.70
N GLU A 350 42.08 67.90 -19.25
CA GLU A 350 43.32 68.21 -18.51
C GLU A 350 43.11 69.21 -17.37
N ALA A 351 42.26 70.22 -17.59
CA ALA A 351 41.91 71.20 -16.57
C ALA A 351 41.21 70.57 -15.34
N ARG A 352 40.35 69.56 -15.55
CA ARG A 352 39.54 68.95 -14.49
C ARG A 352 40.31 67.96 -13.61
N ILE A 353 41.32 67.28 -14.16
CA ILE A 353 42.24 66.44 -13.38
C ILE A 353 43.02 67.29 -12.36
N SER A 354 43.45 68.48 -12.77
CA SER A 354 44.22 69.41 -11.94
C SER A 354 43.44 69.98 -10.74
N GLU A 355 42.11 69.89 -10.76
CA GLU A 355 41.22 70.31 -9.67
C GLU A 355 41.13 69.21 -8.60
N ARG A 356 40.84 67.97 -8.99
CA ARG A 356 40.68 66.83 -8.08
C ARG A 356 41.97 66.42 -7.37
N LEU A 357 43.14 66.60 -7.99
CA LEU A 357 44.42 66.36 -7.33
C LEU A 357 44.66 67.32 -6.15
N ARG A 358 44.10 68.54 -6.23
CA ARG A 358 44.18 69.54 -5.16
C ARG A 358 43.33 69.19 -3.94
N GLU A 359 42.14 68.61 -4.16
CA GLU A 359 41.25 68.16 -3.07
C GLU A 359 41.83 66.98 -2.28
N ALA A 360 42.64 66.14 -2.92
CA ALA A 360 43.34 65.01 -2.30
C ALA A 360 44.64 65.39 -1.57
N ASP A 361 45.01 66.67 -1.55
CA ASP A 361 46.33 67.19 -1.10
C ASP A 361 47.54 66.55 -1.81
N LEU A 362 47.36 66.13 -3.08
CA LEU A 362 48.39 65.51 -3.91
C LEU A 362 48.94 66.52 -4.93
N ARG A 363 50.21 66.94 -4.75
CA ARG A 363 50.90 67.86 -5.68
C ARG A 363 51.51 67.13 -6.88
N LEU A 364 50.68 66.56 -7.74
CA LEU A 364 51.10 65.79 -8.94
C LEU A 364 50.59 66.45 -10.23
N THR A 365 51.29 66.23 -11.36
CA THR A 365 50.75 66.54 -12.70
C THR A 365 49.79 65.44 -13.16
N ALA A 366 48.99 65.68 -14.22
CA ALA A 366 48.11 64.63 -14.78
C ALA A 366 48.89 63.37 -15.20
N GLU A 367 50.11 63.55 -15.71
CA GLU A 367 51.00 62.46 -16.14
C GLU A 367 51.60 61.71 -14.94
N ASP A 368 52.01 62.43 -13.89
CA ASP A 368 52.51 61.82 -12.65
C ASP A 368 51.41 61.13 -11.82
N ALA A 369 50.19 61.67 -11.86
CA ALA A 369 49.03 61.10 -11.17
C ALA A 369 48.60 59.75 -11.75
N ALA A 370 48.75 59.56 -13.07
CA ALA A 370 48.50 58.27 -13.72
C ALA A 370 49.46 57.16 -13.23
N ALA A 371 50.69 57.50 -12.83
CA ALA A 371 51.68 56.55 -12.33
C ALA A 371 51.60 56.31 -10.81
N ALA A 372 51.13 57.28 -10.03
CA ALA A 372 51.21 57.25 -8.56
C ALA A 372 49.96 56.71 -7.82
N LEU A 373 48.81 56.56 -8.50
CA LEU A 373 47.56 56.12 -7.85
C LEU A 373 47.56 54.61 -7.50
N PRO A 374 46.97 54.18 -6.36
CA PRO A 374 46.88 52.78 -5.98
C PRO A 374 46.15 51.88 -7.01
N THR A 375 46.57 50.61 -7.12
CA THR A 375 46.02 49.67 -8.09
C THR A 375 44.57 49.26 -7.76
N ARG A 376 43.74 48.95 -8.79
CA ARG A 376 42.33 48.52 -8.57
C ARG A 376 42.22 47.32 -7.62
N PRO A 377 43.11 46.32 -7.68
CA PRO A 377 43.09 45.21 -6.72
C PRO A 377 43.32 45.63 -5.27
N ALA A 378 44.17 46.63 -5.02
CA ALA A 378 44.40 47.13 -3.66
C ALA A 378 43.17 47.85 -3.09
N LEU A 379 42.52 48.69 -3.91
CA LEU A 379 41.28 49.40 -3.55
C LEU A 379 40.11 48.42 -3.34
N ALA A 380 39.98 47.42 -4.22
CA ALA A 380 38.95 46.38 -4.09
C ALA A 380 39.16 45.51 -2.84
N ARG A 381 40.43 45.21 -2.49
CA ARG A 381 40.77 44.47 -1.26
C ARG A 381 40.42 45.25 0.00
N LEU A 382 40.68 46.56 0.03
CA LEU A 382 40.29 47.43 1.15
C LEU A 382 38.77 47.49 1.31
N ARG A 383 38.01 47.66 0.22
CA ARG A 383 36.53 47.62 0.25
C ARG A 383 35.97 46.28 0.70
N ALA A 384 36.60 45.18 0.27
CA ALA A 384 36.22 43.84 0.71
C ALA A 384 36.48 43.64 2.21
N LEU A 385 37.59 44.16 2.73
CA LEU A 385 37.87 44.12 4.16
C LEU A 385 36.89 44.99 4.96
N ILE A 386 36.55 46.21 4.53
CA ILE A 386 35.52 47.05 5.19
C ILE A 386 34.21 46.28 5.29
N LYS A 387 33.70 45.76 4.16
CA LYS A 387 32.45 44.99 4.13
C LYS A 387 32.49 43.72 4.98
N ASN A 388 33.62 43.01 5.01
CA ASN A 388 33.79 41.80 5.81
C ASN A 388 33.82 42.13 7.31
N HIS A 389 34.35 43.28 7.72
CA HIS A 389 34.35 43.71 9.11
C HIS A 389 32.95 43.80 9.69
N ASP A 390 32.07 44.51 8.99
CA ASP A 390 30.69 44.74 9.45
C ASP A 390 29.87 43.46 9.49
N ALA A 391 30.14 42.56 8.55
CA ALA A 391 29.52 41.24 8.52
C ALA A 391 29.98 40.41 9.72
N LEU A 392 31.28 40.37 10.02
CA LEU A 392 31.85 39.63 11.14
C LEU A 392 31.42 40.20 12.50
N THR A 393 31.33 41.52 12.67
CA THR A 393 30.89 42.14 13.92
C THR A 393 29.40 41.94 14.19
N THR A 394 28.56 42.06 13.15
CA THR A 394 27.12 41.76 13.25
C THR A 394 26.89 40.28 13.56
N ASP A 395 27.63 39.40 12.90
CA ASP A 395 27.54 37.96 13.14
C ASP A 395 28.04 37.57 14.53
N LEU A 396 29.10 38.22 15.04
CA LEU A 396 29.61 37.98 16.39
C LEU A 396 28.56 38.32 17.46
N ALA A 397 27.90 39.48 17.35
CA ALA A 397 26.87 39.89 18.29
C ALA A 397 25.67 38.92 18.29
N ARG A 398 25.22 38.49 17.10
CA ARG A 398 24.11 37.55 16.94
C ARG A 398 24.44 36.17 17.52
N VAL A 399 25.61 35.61 17.16
CA VAL A 399 26.01 34.26 17.58
C VAL A 399 26.32 34.22 19.08
N ARG A 400 26.83 35.31 19.66
CA ARG A 400 27.03 35.42 21.11
C ARG A 400 25.69 35.43 21.88
N SER A 401 24.65 36.09 21.37
CA SER A 401 23.30 36.03 21.98
C SER A 401 22.73 34.61 21.90
N ALA A 402 22.79 34.00 20.72
CA ALA A 402 22.28 32.65 20.49
C ALA A 402 22.98 31.59 21.37
N ALA A 403 24.31 31.72 21.56
CA ALA A 403 25.06 30.83 22.45
C ALA A 403 24.61 30.95 23.93
N ARG A 404 24.26 32.16 24.38
CA ARG A 404 23.77 32.41 25.74
C ARG A 404 22.36 31.85 25.95
N GLU A 405 21.45 32.07 25.01
CA GLU A 405 20.09 31.53 25.04
C GLU A 405 20.10 29.99 25.07
N ALA A 406 20.99 29.37 24.29
CA ALA A 406 21.16 27.92 24.28
C ALA A 406 21.70 27.39 25.64
N ASP A 407 22.61 28.10 26.30
CA ASP A 407 23.09 27.77 27.65
C ASP A 407 21.96 27.84 28.70
N GLU A 408 21.09 28.86 28.62
CA GLU A 408 19.94 29.02 29.50
C GLU A 408 18.88 27.92 29.28
N ALA A 409 18.66 27.49 28.02
CA ALA A 409 17.76 26.40 27.68
C ALA A 409 18.22 25.03 28.24
N VAL A 410 19.52 24.73 28.18
CA VAL A 410 20.09 23.51 28.80
C VAL A 410 19.88 23.53 30.31
N ARG A 411 20.10 24.68 30.96
CA ARG A 411 19.91 24.82 32.41
C ARG A 411 18.45 24.59 32.81
N ALA A 412 17.50 25.18 32.11
CA ALA A 412 16.07 25.00 32.38
C ALA A 412 15.61 23.54 32.23
N ALA A 413 16.13 22.82 31.22
CA ALA A 413 15.84 21.40 31.02
C ALA A 413 16.40 20.52 32.16
N ASN A 414 17.62 20.81 32.62
CA ASN A 414 18.24 20.10 33.75
C ASN A 414 17.52 20.35 35.08
N GLU A 415 17.08 21.59 35.34
CA GLU A 415 16.29 21.93 36.53
C GLU A 415 14.90 21.26 36.52
N ALA A 416 14.28 21.07 35.35
CA ALA A 416 13.03 20.32 35.21
C ALA A 416 13.22 18.81 35.44
N LEU A 417 14.31 18.22 34.91
CA LEU A 417 14.66 16.81 35.14
C LEU A 417 14.97 16.49 36.61
N ALA A 418 15.61 17.42 37.32
CA ALA A 418 15.94 17.25 38.74
C ALA A 418 14.72 17.18 39.67
N LYS A 419 13.55 17.67 39.22
CA LYS A 419 12.28 17.60 39.98
C LYS A 419 11.58 16.24 39.86
N LEU A 420 12.03 15.36 38.96
CA LEU A 420 11.46 14.02 38.74
C LEU A 420 12.39 12.95 39.33
N ASP A 421 12.17 12.59 40.60
CA ASP A 421 12.90 11.50 41.26
C ASP A 421 12.64 10.14 40.58
N GLY A 422 13.64 9.25 40.67
CA GLY A 422 13.77 8.03 39.84
C GLY A 422 12.52 7.16 39.73
N ALA A 423 11.97 7.06 38.51
CA ALA A 423 10.82 6.22 38.18
C ALA A 423 11.20 4.71 38.28
N PRO A 424 10.56 3.93 39.17
CA PRO A 424 10.83 2.49 39.27
C PRO A 424 10.45 1.76 37.97
N ASP A 425 10.99 0.57 37.76
CA ASP A 425 10.75 -0.20 36.53
C ASP A 425 9.39 -0.89 36.51
N PRO A 426 8.47 -0.57 35.57
CA PRO A 426 7.15 -1.16 35.52
C PRO A 426 7.14 -2.55 34.88
N ALA A 427 8.26 -3.06 34.35
CA ALA A 427 8.27 -4.34 33.65
C ALA A 427 7.77 -5.52 34.51
N PRO A 428 8.15 -5.66 35.80
CA PRO A 428 7.59 -6.69 36.68
C PRO A 428 6.09 -6.53 36.92
N LEU A 429 5.59 -5.29 37.08
CA LEU A 429 4.17 -5.01 37.29
C LEU A 429 3.35 -5.23 36.02
N ARG A 430 3.86 -4.84 34.85
CA ARG A 430 3.23 -5.07 33.55
C ARG A 430 3.08 -6.56 33.28
N ALA A 431 4.17 -7.33 33.46
CA ALA A 431 4.15 -8.78 33.28
C ALA A 431 3.16 -9.47 34.24
N ALA A 432 3.07 -9.01 35.49
CA ALA A 432 2.10 -9.53 36.46
C ALA A 432 0.64 -9.19 36.07
N VAL A 433 0.36 -7.95 35.62
CA VAL A 433 -0.99 -7.50 35.23
C VAL A 433 -1.45 -8.18 33.94
N GLU A 434 -0.58 -8.33 32.95
CA GLU A 434 -0.88 -9.01 31.68
C GLU A 434 -1.03 -10.52 31.93
N GLY A 435 -0.06 -11.16 32.58
CA GLY A 435 -0.06 -12.60 32.83
C GLY A 435 -1.20 -13.10 33.73
N VAL A 436 -1.73 -12.26 34.63
CA VAL A 436 -2.95 -12.57 35.39
C VAL A 436 -4.21 -12.16 34.62
N GLY A 437 -4.15 -11.11 33.79
CA GLY A 437 -5.26 -10.70 32.93
C GLY A 437 -5.62 -11.73 31.86
N GLU A 438 -4.64 -12.42 31.27
CA GLU A 438 -4.84 -13.49 30.28
C GLU A 438 -5.53 -14.73 30.84
N GLN A 439 -5.48 -14.94 32.16
CA GLN A 439 -6.12 -16.08 32.82
C GLN A 439 -7.64 -15.93 32.94
N GLY A 440 -8.20 -14.80 32.53
CA GLY A 440 -9.64 -14.54 32.50
C GLY A 440 -10.25 -14.29 33.88
N ARG A 441 -11.58 -14.39 33.99
CA ARG A 441 -12.31 -14.17 35.24
C ARG A 441 -12.32 -15.44 36.09
N LEU A 442 -11.18 -15.72 36.72
CA LEU A 442 -10.97 -16.92 37.54
C LEU A 442 -12.00 -17.08 38.66
N GLU A 443 -12.43 -15.98 39.27
CA GLU A 443 -13.42 -15.98 40.37
C GLU A 443 -14.86 -16.26 39.86
N ASP A 444 -15.23 -15.75 38.68
CA ASP A 444 -16.51 -16.09 38.03
C ASP A 444 -16.53 -17.59 37.66
N ALA A 445 -15.43 -18.11 37.09
CA ALA A 445 -15.29 -19.52 36.73
C ALA A 445 -15.33 -20.44 37.96
N LEU A 446 -14.80 -20.01 39.11
CA LEU A 446 -14.91 -20.73 40.38
C LEU A 446 -16.37 -20.79 40.85
N SER A 447 -17.07 -19.66 40.83
CA SER A 447 -18.49 -19.58 41.21
C SER A 447 -19.37 -20.47 40.33
N ASP A 448 -19.16 -20.47 39.01
CA ASP A 448 -19.90 -21.30 38.06
C ASP A 448 -19.63 -22.80 38.28
N ALA A 449 -18.38 -23.17 38.56
CA ALA A 449 -18.01 -24.55 38.86
C ALA A 449 -18.63 -25.04 40.18
N GLU A 450 -18.64 -24.20 41.22
CA GLU A 450 -19.29 -24.48 42.52
C GLU A 450 -20.80 -24.68 42.36
N ALA A 451 -21.48 -23.80 41.60
CA ALA A 451 -22.89 -23.94 41.28
C ALA A 451 -23.18 -25.21 40.44
N GLY A 452 -22.27 -25.59 39.53
CA GLY A 452 -22.32 -26.84 38.79
C GLY A 452 -22.27 -28.08 39.70
N VAL A 453 -21.29 -28.14 40.60
CA VAL A 453 -21.15 -29.24 41.58
C VAL A 453 -22.38 -29.34 42.48
N ALA A 454 -22.93 -28.22 42.95
CA ALA A 454 -24.13 -28.21 43.78
C ALA A 454 -25.33 -28.84 43.06
N ARG A 455 -25.58 -28.47 41.79
CA ARG A 455 -26.65 -29.06 40.96
C ARG A 455 -26.45 -30.54 40.70
N MET A 456 -25.24 -30.95 40.28
CA MET A 456 -24.95 -32.35 39.99
C MET A 456 -24.98 -33.22 41.25
N THR A 457 -24.63 -32.66 42.41
CA THR A 457 -24.73 -33.37 43.70
C THR A 457 -26.20 -33.58 44.09
N ALA A 458 -27.08 -32.61 43.84
CA ALA A 458 -28.51 -32.75 44.07
C ALA A 458 -29.13 -33.82 43.13
N GLU A 459 -28.84 -33.74 41.82
CA GLU A 459 -29.32 -34.72 40.84
C GLU A 459 -28.83 -36.15 41.14
N LEU A 460 -27.57 -36.28 41.56
CA LEU A 460 -27.00 -37.54 42.02
C LEU A 460 -27.77 -38.10 43.23
N GLY A 461 -28.14 -37.24 44.18
CA GLY A 461 -28.95 -37.61 45.34
C GLY A 461 -30.32 -38.15 44.95
N ASP A 462 -31.01 -37.47 44.03
CA ASP A 462 -32.33 -37.87 43.54
C ASP A 462 -32.28 -39.22 42.79
N ARG A 463 -31.30 -39.40 41.91
CA ARG A 463 -31.12 -40.65 41.14
C ARG A 463 -30.71 -41.82 42.03
N LEU A 464 -29.88 -41.58 43.04
CA LEU A 464 -29.49 -42.61 44.01
C LEU A 464 -30.69 -43.06 44.86
N ALA A 465 -31.55 -42.12 45.28
CA ALA A 465 -32.77 -42.42 46.03
C ALA A 465 -33.80 -43.20 45.17
N ALA A 466 -33.81 -42.98 43.86
CA ALA A 466 -34.68 -43.68 42.92
C ALA A 466 -34.18 -45.07 42.49
N LEU A 467 -32.97 -45.49 42.86
CA LEU A 467 -32.40 -46.79 42.48
C LEU A 467 -32.93 -47.89 43.41
N PRO A 468 -33.82 -48.80 42.96
CA PRO A 468 -34.34 -49.88 43.81
C PRO A 468 -33.21 -50.83 44.22
N LEU A 469 -33.38 -51.62 45.30
CA LEU A 469 -32.35 -52.52 45.85
C LEU A 469 -31.06 -51.84 46.36
N TRP A 470 -30.96 -50.51 46.33
CA TRP A 470 -29.83 -49.75 46.86
C TRP A 470 -30.27 -48.71 47.89
N SER A 471 -29.61 -48.68 49.04
CA SER A 471 -29.93 -47.77 50.16
C SER A 471 -28.69 -47.21 50.88
N SER A 472 -27.49 -47.53 50.36
CA SER A 472 -26.21 -47.11 50.91
C SER A 472 -25.68 -45.84 50.24
N ALA A 473 -24.55 -45.31 50.73
CA ALA A 473 -23.87 -44.15 50.15
C ALA A 473 -23.45 -44.37 48.68
N ALA A 474 -23.34 -43.26 47.94
CA ALA A 474 -22.95 -43.25 46.52
C ALA A 474 -21.58 -43.91 46.30
N GLU A 475 -20.61 -43.70 47.20
CA GLU A 475 -19.27 -44.27 47.09
C GLU A 475 -19.25 -45.80 47.15
N GLU A 476 -20.20 -46.42 47.87
CA GLU A 476 -20.32 -47.87 47.96
C GLU A 476 -20.86 -48.47 46.65
N LEU A 477 -21.69 -47.75 45.91
CA LEU A 477 -22.27 -48.20 44.63
C LEU A 477 -21.19 -48.38 43.55
N VAL A 478 -20.19 -47.48 43.55
CA VAL A 478 -19.02 -47.54 42.65
C VAL A 478 -18.19 -48.80 42.92
N ARG A 479 -18.10 -49.23 44.18
CA ARG A 479 -17.31 -50.40 44.60
C ARG A 479 -18.09 -51.71 44.56
N PHE A 480 -19.39 -51.67 44.27
CA PHE A 480 -20.24 -52.85 44.22
C PHE A 480 -19.86 -53.79 43.05
N PRO A 481 -19.51 -55.06 43.30
CA PRO A 481 -19.16 -56.02 42.26
C PRO A 481 -20.44 -56.55 41.59
N ALA A 482 -20.89 -55.85 40.55
CA ALA A 482 -22.07 -56.22 39.78
C ALA A 482 -21.77 -57.39 38.81
N PRO A 483 -22.72 -58.31 38.58
CA PRO A 483 -22.62 -59.30 37.52
C PRO A 483 -22.47 -58.63 36.15
N ALA A 484 -21.73 -59.26 35.23
CA ALA A 484 -21.60 -58.73 33.88
C ALA A 484 -22.94 -58.80 33.12
N ASP A 485 -23.24 -57.80 32.28
CA ASP A 485 -24.48 -57.73 31.49
C ASP A 485 -24.74 -59.02 30.70
N LYS A 486 -23.69 -59.58 30.06
CA LYS A 486 -23.77 -60.87 29.36
C LYS A 486 -24.25 -62.04 30.22
N THR A 487 -23.98 -61.99 31.53
CA THR A 487 -24.45 -63.02 32.47
C THR A 487 -25.94 -62.87 32.72
N VAL A 488 -26.42 -61.64 32.86
CA VAL A 488 -27.86 -61.32 33.02
C VAL A 488 -28.63 -61.68 31.75
N ASP A 489 -28.13 -61.29 30.57
CA ASP A 489 -28.74 -61.61 29.27
C ASP A 489 -28.83 -63.12 29.03
N ARG A 490 -27.79 -63.87 29.43
CA ARG A 490 -27.81 -65.35 29.34
C ARG A 490 -28.91 -65.95 30.22
N PHE A 491 -29.04 -65.49 31.47
CA PHE A 491 -30.10 -65.99 32.36
C PHE A 491 -31.50 -65.59 31.89
N ASP A 492 -31.66 -64.42 31.26
CA ASP A 492 -32.93 -64.00 30.64
C ASP A 492 -33.33 -64.94 29.50
N ALA A 493 -32.39 -65.23 28.58
CA ALA A 493 -32.59 -66.15 27.48
C ALA A 493 -32.83 -67.60 27.94
N ASP A 494 -32.01 -68.11 28.86
CA ASP A 494 -32.12 -69.48 29.37
C ASP A 494 -33.45 -69.73 30.10
N LEU A 495 -33.95 -68.74 30.86
CA LEU A 495 -35.25 -68.82 31.53
C LEU A 495 -36.41 -68.73 30.52
N ALA A 496 -36.32 -67.85 29.52
CA ALA A 496 -37.33 -67.76 28.46
C ALA A 496 -37.44 -69.07 27.66
N ASP A 497 -36.31 -69.67 27.27
CA ASP A 497 -36.26 -70.96 26.58
C ASP A 497 -36.85 -72.08 27.43
N ALA A 498 -36.55 -72.09 28.74
CA ALA A 498 -37.10 -73.08 29.67
C ALA A 498 -38.62 -72.92 29.87
N ASP A 499 -39.13 -71.69 29.92
CA ASP A 499 -40.57 -71.42 30.01
C ASP A 499 -41.31 -71.86 28.72
N VAL A 500 -40.72 -71.63 27.54
CA VAL A 500 -41.24 -72.12 26.25
C VAL A 500 -41.29 -73.66 26.22
N ALA A 501 -40.21 -74.32 26.63
CA ALA A 501 -40.14 -75.78 26.68
C ALA A 501 -41.16 -76.39 27.65
N LEU A 502 -41.35 -75.77 28.83
CA LEU A 502 -42.36 -76.18 29.80
C LEU A 502 -43.79 -76.00 29.26
N SER A 503 -44.06 -74.89 28.56
CA SER A 503 -45.36 -74.65 27.93
C SER A 503 -45.67 -75.69 26.85
N ALA A 504 -44.71 -75.99 25.98
CA ALA A 504 -44.85 -77.00 24.93
C ALA A 504 -45.10 -78.40 25.51
N ALA A 505 -44.37 -78.78 26.57
CA ALA A 505 -44.57 -80.06 27.24
C ALA A 505 -45.95 -80.18 27.92
N ARG A 506 -46.45 -79.09 28.54
CA ARG A 506 -47.82 -79.04 29.08
C ARG A 506 -48.88 -79.22 27.98
N ALA A 507 -48.69 -78.58 26.83
CA ALA A 507 -49.60 -78.72 25.69
C ALA A 507 -49.61 -80.15 25.14
N ALA A 508 -48.44 -80.82 25.08
CA ALA A 508 -48.35 -82.22 24.66
C ALA A 508 -49.09 -83.16 25.62
N VAL A 509 -48.95 -82.98 26.94
CA VAL A 509 -49.69 -83.75 27.94
C VAL A 509 -51.20 -83.56 27.79
N ALA A 510 -51.66 -82.32 27.56
CA ALA A 510 -53.08 -82.04 27.34
C ALA A 510 -53.62 -82.74 26.08
N ALA A 511 -52.89 -82.68 24.96
CA ALA A 511 -53.30 -83.30 23.70
C ALA A 511 -53.42 -84.84 23.80
N VAL A 512 -52.49 -85.49 24.52
CA VAL A 512 -52.55 -86.95 24.73
C VAL A 512 -53.70 -87.33 25.67
N HIS A 513 -53.98 -86.54 26.71
CA HIS A 513 -55.16 -86.73 27.55
C HIS A 513 -56.47 -86.66 26.74
N ASP A 514 -56.61 -85.68 25.85
CA ASP A 514 -57.78 -85.55 24.99
C ASP A 514 -57.96 -86.78 24.08
N THR A 515 -56.84 -87.29 23.54
CA THR A 515 -56.82 -88.50 22.72
C THR A 515 -57.25 -89.74 23.52
N ILE A 516 -56.76 -89.89 24.76
CA ILE A 516 -57.19 -90.98 25.66
C ILE A 516 -58.69 -90.88 25.94
N ALA A 517 -59.20 -89.70 26.27
CA ALA A 517 -60.61 -89.48 26.55
C ALA A 517 -61.52 -89.75 25.33
N GLU A 518 -61.05 -89.49 24.11
CA GLU A 518 -61.75 -89.88 22.88
C GLU A 518 -61.77 -91.41 22.67
N LEU A 519 -60.61 -92.07 22.84
CA LEU A 519 -60.51 -93.52 22.70
C LEU A 519 -61.36 -94.27 23.73
N GLU A 520 -61.42 -93.79 24.97
CA GLU A 520 -62.27 -94.36 26.03
C GLU A 520 -63.77 -94.21 25.73
N ARG A 521 -64.19 -93.05 25.20
CA ARG A 521 -65.56 -92.83 24.73
C ARG A 521 -65.92 -93.80 23.61
N ASN A 522 -65.02 -93.98 22.64
CA ASN A 522 -65.22 -94.89 21.51
C ASN A 522 -65.28 -96.37 21.94
N LYS A 523 -64.41 -96.79 22.87
CA LYS A 523 -64.47 -98.14 23.46
C LYS A 523 -65.77 -98.37 24.22
N SER A 524 -66.19 -97.40 25.04
CA SER A 524 -67.43 -97.48 25.83
C SER A 524 -68.69 -97.55 24.95
N ALA A 525 -68.70 -96.81 23.83
CA ALA A 525 -69.80 -96.85 22.86
C ALA A 525 -69.98 -98.24 22.20
N LEU A 526 -68.88 -98.96 21.94
CA LEU A 526 -68.92 -100.33 21.40
C LEU A 526 -69.43 -101.34 22.43
N VAL A 527 -69.09 -101.17 23.71
CA VAL A 527 -69.57 -102.05 24.79
C VAL A 527 -71.06 -101.83 25.09
N ALA A 528 -71.57 -100.61 24.92
CA ALA A 528 -72.99 -100.28 25.12
C ALA A 528 -73.95 -100.96 24.12
N GLN A 529 -73.45 -101.44 22.97
CA GLN A 529 -74.26 -102.13 21.95
C GLN A 529 -74.53 -103.61 22.25
N GLY A 530 -73.91 -104.17 23.29
CA GLY A 530 -74.08 -105.58 23.69
C GLY A 530 -72.79 -106.22 24.20
N ARG A 531 -72.90 -107.37 24.88
CA ARG A 531 -71.74 -108.11 25.40
C ARG A 531 -70.86 -108.58 24.23
N ILE A 532 -69.66 -108.02 24.10
CA ILE A 532 -68.70 -108.38 23.04
C ILE A 532 -68.11 -109.77 23.34
N PRO A 533 -68.35 -110.81 22.51
CA PRO A 533 -67.73 -112.12 22.67
C PRO A 533 -66.22 -112.01 22.41
N THR A 534 -65.41 -112.50 23.34
CA THR A 534 -63.96 -112.59 23.17
C THR A 534 -63.54 -114.03 22.91
N ALA A 535 -62.41 -114.23 22.24
CA ALA A 535 -61.80 -115.56 22.08
C ALA A 535 -61.65 -116.28 23.44
N THR A 536 -61.41 -115.53 24.52
CA THR A 536 -61.34 -116.01 25.90
C THR A 536 -62.69 -116.54 26.39
N SER A 537 -63.78 -115.81 26.18
CA SER A 537 -65.13 -116.27 26.57
C SER A 537 -65.59 -117.53 25.82
N VAL A 538 -65.18 -117.70 24.56
CA VAL A 538 -65.44 -118.94 23.80
C VAL A 538 -64.60 -120.10 24.33
N ALA A 539 -63.34 -119.86 24.71
CA ALA A 539 -62.48 -120.88 25.31
C ALA A 539 -63.00 -121.37 26.67
N GLU A 540 -63.48 -120.45 27.53
CA GLU A 540 -64.10 -120.78 28.81
C GLU A 540 -65.37 -121.62 28.62
N ALA A 541 -66.25 -121.24 27.68
CA ALA A 541 -67.45 -121.99 27.36
C ALA A 541 -67.14 -123.41 26.81
N ARG A 542 -66.13 -123.55 25.94
CA ARG A 542 -65.66 -124.85 25.43
C ARG A 542 -65.15 -125.76 26.53
N THR A 543 -64.39 -125.20 27.47
CA THR A 543 -63.88 -125.93 28.63
C THR A 543 -65.02 -126.48 29.48
N ARG A 544 -66.09 -125.69 29.68
CA ARG A 544 -67.31 -126.13 30.37
C ARG A 544 -67.98 -127.28 29.61
N ARG A 545 -68.25 -127.13 28.32
CA ARG A 545 -68.84 -128.19 27.48
C ARG A 545 -68.04 -129.50 27.56
N ASP A 546 -66.73 -129.44 27.39
CA ASP A 546 -65.86 -130.63 27.41
C ASP A 546 -65.82 -131.33 28.78
N ASN A 547 -66.07 -130.58 29.86
CA ASN A 547 -66.27 -131.15 31.18
C ASN A 547 -67.62 -131.91 31.27
N GLY A 548 -68.70 -131.32 30.75
CA GLY A 548 -70.00 -131.98 30.67
C GLY A 548 -69.97 -133.29 29.86
N TRP A 549 -69.27 -133.32 28.72
CA TRP A 549 -69.10 -134.55 27.94
C TRP A 549 -68.36 -135.64 28.71
N ARG A 550 -67.29 -135.28 29.42
CA ARG A 550 -66.53 -136.22 30.25
C ARG A 550 -67.40 -136.85 31.33
N LEU A 551 -68.32 -136.07 31.92
CA LEU A 551 -69.27 -136.58 32.91
C LEU A 551 -70.29 -137.55 32.28
N ILE A 552 -70.85 -137.23 31.10
CA ILE A 552 -71.77 -138.14 30.38
C ILE A 552 -71.11 -139.46 30.01
N ARG A 553 -69.87 -139.41 29.48
CA ARG A 553 -69.14 -140.61 29.09
C ARG A 553 -68.87 -141.52 30.29
N ARG A 554 -68.50 -140.96 31.44
CA ARG A 554 -68.32 -141.72 32.70
C ARG A 554 -69.63 -142.31 33.22
N ALA A 555 -70.73 -141.54 33.16
CA ALA A 555 -72.04 -141.94 33.65
C ALA A 555 -72.68 -143.09 32.85
N PHE A 556 -72.61 -143.02 31.51
CA PHE A 556 -73.45 -143.86 30.64
C PHE A 556 -72.67 -144.80 29.70
N ILE A 557 -71.38 -144.52 29.42
CA ILE A 557 -70.59 -145.31 28.45
C ILE A 557 -69.57 -146.18 29.19
N ASP A 558 -68.69 -145.55 29.97
CA ASP A 558 -67.61 -146.25 30.67
C ASP A 558 -68.12 -146.93 31.97
N ALA A 559 -69.37 -146.63 32.39
CA ALA A 559 -70.09 -147.16 33.56
C ALA A 559 -69.23 -147.20 34.86
N SER A 560 -68.39 -146.19 35.06
CA SER A 560 -67.35 -146.16 36.09
C SER A 560 -67.62 -145.03 37.10
N GLY A 561 -68.28 -145.40 38.21
CA GLY A 561 -68.53 -144.55 39.38
C GLY A 561 -69.88 -143.84 39.38
N ASP A 562 -70.37 -143.49 40.58
CA ASP A 562 -71.56 -142.65 40.77
C ASP A 562 -71.21 -141.17 40.52
N VAL A 563 -71.77 -140.59 39.46
CA VAL A 563 -71.47 -139.23 38.98
C VAL A 563 -72.55 -138.22 39.39
N ALA A 564 -73.48 -138.59 40.27
CA ALA A 564 -74.60 -137.74 40.66
C ALA A 564 -74.18 -136.39 41.26
N ALA A 565 -73.13 -136.35 42.09
CA ALA A 565 -72.66 -135.12 42.72
C ALA A 565 -71.96 -134.16 41.73
N GLU A 566 -71.12 -134.70 40.84
CA GLU A 566 -70.41 -133.92 39.81
C GLU A 566 -71.38 -133.40 38.73
N ALA A 567 -72.42 -134.18 38.42
CA ALA A 567 -73.50 -133.77 37.54
C ALA A 567 -74.29 -132.58 38.11
N ALA A 568 -74.63 -132.62 39.41
CA ALA A 568 -75.30 -131.51 40.08
C ALA A 568 -74.42 -130.24 40.16
N ALA A 569 -73.10 -130.38 40.25
CA ALA A 569 -72.17 -129.24 40.20
C ALA A 569 -72.03 -128.64 38.78
N PHE A 570 -72.25 -129.44 37.74
CA PHE A 570 -72.19 -128.99 36.34
C PHE A 570 -73.41 -128.14 35.94
N ASP A 571 -74.61 -128.61 36.30
CA ASP A 571 -75.85 -127.85 36.28
C ASP A 571 -76.80 -128.44 37.34
N ALA A 572 -77.12 -127.63 38.36
CA ALA A 572 -77.91 -128.09 39.51
C ALA A 572 -79.40 -128.28 39.19
N GLN A 573 -79.89 -127.78 38.05
CA GLN A 573 -81.32 -127.72 37.74
C GLN A 573 -81.77 -128.73 36.68
N ARG A 574 -80.86 -129.29 35.91
CA ARG A 574 -81.17 -130.14 34.74
C ARG A 574 -80.49 -131.48 34.84
N ALA A 575 -81.08 -132.48 34.20
CA ALA A 575 -80.42 -133.76 34.04
C ALA A 575 -79.14 -133.58 33.20
N LEU A 576 -78.11 -134.37 33.51
CA LEU A 576 -76.77 -134.23 32.91
C LEU A 576 -76.77 -134.19 31.36
N PRO A 577 -77.57 -135.01 30.64
CA PRO A 577 -77.67 -134.92 29.18
C PRO A 577 -78.19 -133.56 28.70
N GLU A 578 -79.27 -133.05 29.29
CA GLU A 578 -79.89 -131.76 28.92
C GLU A 578 -78.95 -130.57 29.23
N ALA A 579 -78.24 -130.64 30.36
CA ALA A 579 -77.26 -129.63 30.75
C ALA A 579 -76.08 -129.57 29.77
N TYR A 580 -75.60 -130.73 29.31
CA TYR A 580 -74.55 -130.81 28.32
C TYR A 580 -75.02 -130.26 26.96
N GLU A 581 -76.19 -130.66 26.47
CA GLU A 581 -76.77 -130.14 25.22
C GLU A 581 -76.86 -128.61 25.23
N ARG A 582 -77.26 -128.03 26.37
CA ARG A 582 -77.27 -126.57 26.53
C ARG A 582 -75.87 -125.96 26.53
N SER A 583 -74.88 -126.60 27.15
CA SER A 583 -73.49 -126.12 27.11
C SER A 583 -72.89 -126.18 25.70
N VAL A 584 -73.32 -127.15 24.88
CA VAL A 584 -73.00 -127.21 23.44
C VAL A 584 -73.66 -126.02 22.73
N ALA A 585 -74.97 -125.81 22.93
CA ALA A 585 -75.68 -124.68 22.34
C ALA A 585 -75.13 -123.31 22.77
N GLU A 586 -74.62 -123.16 23.99
CA GLU A 586 -74.00 -121.94 24.49
C GLU A 586 -72.62 -121.69 23.85
N VAL A 587 -71.82 -122.75 23.65
CA VAL A 587 -70.56 -122.66 22.89
C VAL A 587 -70.82 -122.30 21.43
N ASP A 588 -71.82 -122.92 20.82
CA ASP A 588 -72.20 -122.65 19.43
C ASP A 588 -72.71 -121.21 19.31
N ALA A 589 -73.61 -120.77 20.19
CA ALA A 589 -74.10 -119.39 20.22
C ALA A 589 -72.98 -118.35 20.43
N LEU A 590 -72.00 -118.62 21.31
CA LEU A 590 -70.86 -117.73 21.52
C LEU A 590 -69.87 -117.76 20.34
N THR A 591 -69.71 -118.90 19.68
CA THR A 591 -68.84 -119.04 18.50
C THR A 591 -69.48 -118.37 17.28
N ASP A 592 -70.79 -118.55 17.09
CA ASP A 592 -71.59 -117.87 16.07
C ASP A 592 -71.64 -116.37 16.33
N ALA A 593 -71.78 -115.93 17.58
CA ALA A 593 -71.69 -114.51 17.94
C ALA A 593 -70.28 -113.95 17.70
N LEU A 594 -69.21 -114.71 17.97
CA LEU A 594 -67.84 -114.30 17.64
C LEU A 594 -67.64 -114.16 16.12
N TYR A 595 -68.26 -115.02 15.32
CA TYR A 595 -68.18 -114.96 13.85
C TYR A 595 -69.05 -113.82 13.28
N ASN A 596 -70.29 -113.68 13.75
CA ASN A 596 -71.23 -112.66 13.30
C ASN A 596 -70.85 -111.25 13.76
N GLU A 597 -70.16 -111.12 14.90
CA GLU A 597 -69.69 -109.84 15.44
C GLU A 597 -68.16 -109.64 15.29
N ALA A 598 -67.51 -110.40 14.40
CA ALA A 598 -66.05 -110.38 14.21
C ALA A 598 -65.48 -108.98 13.95
N GLU A 599 -66.19 -108.15 13.18
CA GLU A 599 -65.81 -106.77 12.89
C GLU A 599 -65.85 -105.88 14.16
N ARG A 600 -66.86 -106.07 15.03
CA ARG A 600 -67.00 -105.33 16.30
C ARG A 600 -65.90 -105.71 17.29
N VAL A 601 -65.52 -106.99 17.32
CA VAL A 601 -64.42 -107.52 18.14
C VAL A 601 -63.07 -106.98 17.65
N ALA A 602 -62.82 -107.01 16.34
CA ALA A 602 -61.61 -106.45 15.75
C ALA A 602 -61.46 -104.96 16.07
N ARG A 603 -62.52 -104.18 15.87
CA ARG A 603 -62.54 -102.73 16.16
C ARG A 603 -62.33 -102.42 17.65
N PHE A 604 -62.86 -103.23 18.56
CA PHE A 604 -62.60 -103.09 19.99
C PHE A 604 -61.13 -103.37 20.34
N GLN A 605 -60.52 -104.41 19.75
CA GLN A 605 -59.10 -104.72 19.96
C GLN A 605 -58.18 -103.64 19.38
N GLU A 606 -58.52 -103.06 18.23
CA GLU A 606 -57.80 -101.92 17.64
C GLU A 606 -57.84 -100.69 18.54
N LEU A 607 -59.02 -100.31 19.04
CA LEU A 607 -59.18 -99.20 19.96
C LEU A 607 -58.51 -99.46 21.32
N ASP A 608 -58.51 -100.70 21.81
CA ASP A 608 -57.81 -101.07 23.04
C ASP A 608 -56.28 -100.97 22.89
N ALA A 609 -55.74 -101.42 21.76
CA ALA A 609 -54.33 -101.27 21.43
C ALA A 609 -53.93 -99.80 21.18
N ALA A 610 -54.82 -98.98 20.62
CA ALA A 610 -54.60 -97.54 20.46
C ALA A 610 -54.63 -96.82 21.82
N HIS A 611 -55.57 -97.17 22.70
CA HIS A 611 -55.68 -96.60 24.05
C HIS A 611 -54.46 -96.92 24.92
N ARG A 612 -53.95 -98.15 24.88
CA ARG A 612 -52.69 -98.52 25.56
C ARG A 612 -51.49 -97.73 25.04
N ARG A 613 -51.37 -97.55 23.73
CA ARG A 613 -50.32 -96.70 23.12
C ARG A 613 -50.43 -95.24 23.54
N ALA A 614 -51.65 -94.69 23.64
CA ALA A 614 -51.86 -93.33 24.11
C ALA A 614 -51.48 -93.16 25.60
N LEU A 615 -51.71 -94.17 26.44
CA LEU A 615 -51.26 -94.16 27.85
C LEU A 615 -49.72 -94.17 27.98
N GLU A 616 -49.01 -94.92 27.13
CA GLU A 616 -47.54 -94.89 27.06
C GLU A 616 -47.02 -93.52 26.57
N GLN A 617 -47.69 -92.92 25.58
CA GLN A 617 -47.39 -91.57 25.13
C GLN A 617 -47.63 -90.52 26.23
N LEU A 618 -48.67 -90.69 27.06
CA LEU A 618 -48.97 -89.79 28.17
C LEU A 618 -47.87 -89.84 29.22
N ALA A 619 -47.41 -91.04 29.61
CA ALA A 619 -46.30 -91.20 30.54
C ALA A 619 -45.04 -90.49 30.02
N THR A 620 -44.72 -90.66 28.74
CA THR A 620 -43.58 -89.99 28.09
C THR A 620 -43.72 -88.46 28.09
N ALA A 621 -44.93 -87.95 27.78
CA ALA A 621 -45.19 -86.51 27.78
C ALA A 621 -45.12 -85.90 29.20
N GLN A 622 -45.58 -86.64 30.22
CA GLN A 622 -45.51 -86.22 31.62
C GLN A 622 -44.07 -86.18 32.15
N GLU A 623 -43.23 -87.15 31.76
CA GLU A 623 -41.79 -87.12 32.06
C GLU A 623 -41.10 -85.90 31.45
N LEU A 624 -41.41 -85.57 30.19
CA LEU A 624 -40.89 -84.37 29.53
C LEU A 624 -41.36 -83.08 30.22
N GLN A 625 -42.62 -83.03 30.67
CA GLN A 625 -43.14 -81.90 31.43
C GLN A 625 -42.42 -81.73 32.77
N ALA A 626 -42.19 -82.82 33.51
CA ALA A 626 -41.47 -82.80 34.78
C ALA A 626 -40.02 -82.32 34.59
N ALA A 627 -39.32 -82.86 33.58
CA ALA A 627 -37.95 -82.46 33.26
C ALA A 627 -37.84 -80.97 32.86
N ALA A 628 -38.80 -80.44 32.08
CA ALA A 628 -38.85 -79.03 31.73
C ALA A 628 -39.13 -78.13 32.94
N ALA A 629 -40.01 -78.56 33.85
CA ALA A 629 -40.31 -77.84 35.10
C ALA A 629 -39.10 -77.79 36.04
N ASP A 630 -38.40 -78.91 36.19
CA ASP A 630 -37.19 -79.01 37.02
C ASP A 630 -36.06 -78.13 36.47
N ARG A 631 -35.86 -78.12 35.14
CA ARG A 631 -34.86 -77.26 34.49
C ARG A 631 -35.15 -75.78 34.73
N ARG A 632 -36.40 -75.34 34.55
CA ARG A 632 -36.81 -73.95 34.83
C ARG A 632 -36.63 -73.60 36.32
N GLY A 633 -37.01 -74.49 37.23
CA GLY A 633 -36.80 -74.30 38.66
C GLY A 633 -35.34 -74.32 39.10
N ALA A 634 -34.46 -75.02 38.39
CA ALA A 634 -33.01 -74.99 38.62
C ALA A 634 -32.38 -73.68 38.17
N LEU A 635 -32.74 -73.18 36.97
CA LEU A 635 -32.27 -71.89 36.45
C LEU A 635 -32.70 -70.72 37.34
N GLU A 636 -33.93 -70.74 37.84
CA GLU A 636 -34.42 -69.70 38.75
C GLU A 636 -33.69 -69.70 40.10
N ARG A 637 -33.36 -70.88 40.64
CA ARG A 637 -32.53 -70.99 41.86
C ARG A 637 -31.11 -70.48 41.60
N ALA A 638 -30.49 -70.88 40.49
CA ALA A 638 -29.15 -70.42 40.11
C ALA A 638 -29.08 -68.89 39.92
N TRP A 639 -30.14 -68.28 39.38
CA TRP A 639 -30.28 -66.83 39.28
C TRP A 639 -30.34 -66.17 40.66
N ARG A 640 -31.15 -66.69 41.59
CA ARG A 640 -31.22 -66.17 42.97
C ARG A 640 -29.90 -66.34 43.72
N ASP A 641 -29.23 -67.47 43.58
CA ASP A 641 -27.96 -67.76 44.25
C ASP A 641 -26.84 -66.80 43.82
N LEU A 642 -26.81 -66.42 42.54
CA LEU A 642 -25.84 -65.48 41.98
C LEU A 642 -25.91 -64.09 42.66
N TRP A 643 -27.12 -63.62 42.97
CA TRP A 643 -27.33 -62.34 43.63
C TRP A 643 -27.34 -62.43 45.16
N ALA A 644 -27.72 -63.59 45.72
CA ALA A 644 -27.61 -63.85 47.16
C ALA A 644 -26.15 -63.79 47.64
N ALA A 645 -25.20 -64.25 46.81
CA ALA A 645 -23.76 -64.09 47.06
C ALA A 645 -23.31 -62.62 47.14
N LEU A 646 -24.09 -61.70 46.53
CA LEU A 646 -23.89 -60.25 46.56
C LEU A 646 -24.73 -59.56 47.65
N GLY A 647 -25.44 -60.32 48.48
CA GLY A 647 -26.25 -59.83 49.60
C GLY A 647 -27.55 -59.13 49.20
N ARG A 648 -28.07 -59.39 47.99
CA ARG A 648 -29.32 -58.78 47.47
C ARG A 648 -30.24 -59.83 46.90
N GLU A 649 -31.55 -59.61 46.99
CA GLU A 649 -32.56 -60.42 46.33
C GLU A 649 -32.82 -59.87 44.92
N PRO A 650 -32.68 -60.67 43.85
CA PRO A 650 -32.77 -60.15 42.50
C PRO A 650 -34.21 -60.04 42.00
N LEU A 651 -34.44 -59.03 41.16
CA LEU A 651 -35.60 -58.97 40.27
C LEU A 651 -35.42 -59.96 39.10
N PRO A 652 -36.43 -60.15 38.23
CA PRO A 652 -36.25 -60.92 37.00
C PRO A 652 -35.05 -60.40 36.17
N PRO A 653 -34.33 -61.27 35.42
CA PRO A 653 -33.14 -60.88 34.66
C PRO A 653 -33.33 -59.63 33.79
N ALA A 654 -34.44 -59.52 33.05
CA ALA A 654 -34.78 -58.33 32.26
C ALA A 654 -34.81 -57.01 33.08
N GLU A 655 -35.40 -57.02 34.28
CA GLU A 655 -35.45 -55.86 35.18
C GLU A 655 -34.08 -55.55 35.80
N MET A 656 -33.30 -56.59 36.13
CA MET A 656 -31.93 -56.41 36.60
C MET A 656 -31.00 -55.83 35.52
N GLY A 657 -31.25 -56.11 34.24
CA GLY A 657 -30.55 -55.47 33.13
C GLY A 657 -30.86 -53.97 32.99
N VAL A 658 -32.06 -53.53 33.34
CA VAL A 658 -32.41 -52.10 33.44
C VAL A 658 -31.74 -51.46 34.66
N TRP A 659 -31.75 -52.17 35.79
CA TRP A 659 -31.09 -51.73 37.02
C TRP A 659 -29.58 -51.49 36.85
N LEU A 660 -28.87 -52.41 36.16
CA LEU A 660 -27.43 -52.28 35.90
C LEU A 660 -27.09 -51.04 35.06
N ARG A 661 -27.95 -50.69 34.09
CA ARG A 661 -27.82 -49.46 33.29
C ARG A 661 -27.99 -48.20 34.14
N HIS A 662 -29.04 -48.13 34.94
CA HIS A 662 -29.23 -47.00 35.87
C HIS A 662 -28.07 -46.87 36.87
N ARG A 663 -27.53 -47.99 37.37
CA ARG A 663 -26.31 -47.99 38.18
C ARG A 663 -25.12 -47.40 37.40
N ALA A 664 -24.90 -47.80 36.15
CA ALA A 664 -23.79 -47.30 35.34
C ALA A 664 -23.87 -45.78 35.10
N ASP A 665 -25.08 -45.25 34.88
CA ASP A 665 -25.32 -43.81 34.74
C ASP A 665 -24.98 -43.06 36.04
N ILE A 666 -25.42 -43.59 37.19
CA ILE A 666 -25.12 -43.00 38.51
C ILE A 666 -23.61 -43.04 38.80
N VAL A 667 -22.93 -44.15 38.52
CA VAL A 667 -21.46 -44.26 38.69
C VAL A 667 -20.71 -43.27 37.81
N THR A 668 -21.16 -43.05 36.58
CA THR A 668 -20.60 -42.04 35.67
C THR A 668 -20.80 -40.62 36.23
N MET A 669 -21.98 -40.32 36.76
CA MET A 669 -22.29 -39.03 37.37
C MET A 669 -21.43 -38.76 38.63
N ILE A 670 -21.17 -39.78 39.45
CA ILE A 670 -20.25 -39.67 40.60
C ILE A 670 -18.83 -39.30 40.14
N GLY A 671 -18.36 -39.92 39.05
CA GLY A 671 -17.07 -39.58 38.43
C GLY A 671 -17.03 -38.12 37.94
N ALA A 672 -18.10 -37.66 37.29
CA ALA A 672 -18.21 -36.29 36.81
C ALA A 672 -18.21 -35.26 37.94
N VAL A 673 -18.91 -35.52 39.04
CA VAL A 673 -18.91 -34.65 40.25
C VAL A 673 -17.51 -34.56 40.87
N ARG A 674 -16.75 -35.68 40.92
CA ARG A 674 -15.37 -35.69 41.43
C ARG A 674 -14.44 -34.85 40.56
N ASN A 675 -14.49 -35.04 39.24
CA ASN A 675 -13.69 -34.27 38.29
C ASN A 675 -13.96 -32.77 38.42
N GLN A 676 -15.23 -32.38 38.58
CA GLN A 676 -15.60 -30.98 38.74
C GLN A 676 -15.10 -30.38 40.08
N ARG A 677 -15.10 -31.17 41.17
CA ARG A 677 -14.50 -30.75 42.45
C ARG A 677 -12.98 -30.59 42.35
N ASP A 678 -12.30 -31.43 41.58
CA ASP A 678 -10.86 -31.27 41.32
C ASP A 678 -10.55 -30.00 40.50
N GLN A 679 -11.43 -29.63 39.56
CA GLN A 679 -11.34 -28.36 38.85
C GLN A 679 -11.51 -27.14 39.77
N ILE A 680 -12.46 -27.19 40.71
CA ILE A 680 -12.62 -26.16 41.76
C ILE A 680 -11.32 -25.99 42.55
N ASN A 681 -10.73 -27.10 43.03
CA ASN A 681 -9.46 -27.07 43.77
C ASN A 681 -8.29 -26.52 42.93
N ALA A 682 -8.27 -26.78 41.62
CA ALA A 682 -7.28 -26.20 40.72
C ALA A 682 -7.49 -24.69 40.51
N LEU A 683 -8.75 -24.24 40.35
CA LEU A 683 -9.09 -22.81 40.23
C LEU A 683 -8.75 -22.04 41.50
N GLN A 684 -9.04 -22.58 42.69
CA GLN A 684 -8.67 -21.95 43.97
C GLN A 684 -7.16 -21.78 44.12
N ARG A 685 -6.35 -22.77 43.71
CA ARG A 685 -4.88 -22.65 43.70
C ARG A 685 -4.40 -21.54 42.75
N ARG A 686 -4.94 -21.51 41.52
CA ARG A 686 -4.61 -20.47 40.53
C ARG A 686 -4.98 -19.06 41.01
N ILE A 687 -6.12 -18.90 41.66
CA ILE A 687 -6.54 -17.62 42.27
C ILE A 687 -5.54 -17.21 43.37
N GLY A 688 -5.12 -18.14 44.23
CA GLY A 688 -4.11 -17.87 45.27
C GLY A 688 -2.76 -17.41 44.69
N GLU A 689 -2.29 -18.08 43.64
CA GLU A 689 -1.05 -17.72 42.92
C GLU A 689 -1.16 -16.37 42.22
N ALA A 690 -2.26 -16.11 41.51
CA ALA A 690 -2.53 -14.84 40.84
C ALA A 690 -2.53 -13.65 41.82
N ARG A 691 -3.15 -13.82 42.99
CA ARG A 691 -3.13 -12.79 44.06
C ARG A 691 -1.71 -12.53 44.54
N ARG A 692 -0.93 -13.59 44.82
CA ARG A 692 0.45 -13.44 45.28
C ARG A 692 1.31 -12.70 44.26
N VAL A 693 1.24 -13.08 42.98
CA VAL A 693 2.00 -12.44 41.89
C VAL A 693 1.68 -10.96 41.75
N LEU A 694 0.39 -10.58 41.82
CA LEU A 694 -0.02 -9.18 41.74
C LEU A 694 0.42 -8.36 42.97
N ILE A 695 0.31 -8.93 44.17
CA ILE A 695 0.73 -8.26 45.41
C ILE A 695 2.25 -8.05 45.41
N ASP A 696 3.03 -9.09 45.07
CA ASP A 696 4.49 -9.01 45.02
C ASP A 696 4.97 -7.97 43.99
N ALA A 697 4.26 -7.86 42.86
CA ALA A 697 4.58 -6.90 41.82
C ALA A 697 4.18 -5.45 42.17
N LEU A 698 3.24 -5.25 43.10
CA LEU A 698 2.79 -3.93 43.57
C LEU A 698 3.67 -3.34 44.69
N LEU A 699 4.32 -4.20 45.49
CA LEU A 699 5.16 -3.80 46.62
C LEU A 699 6.25 -2.75 46.30
N PRO A 700 7.01 -2.85 45.18
CA PRO A 700 8.06 -1.88 44.84
C PRO A 700 7.54 -0.46 44.58
N PHE A 701 6.23 -0.29 44.40
CA PHE A 701 5.57 0.98 44.07
C PHE A 701 4.89 1.63 45.28
N GLY A 702 5.16 1.15 46.50
CA GLY A 702 4.65 1.73 47.75
C GLY A 702 3.20 1.35 48.09
N GLU A 703 2.58 0.48 47.30
CA GLU A 703 1.26 -0.08 47.56
C GLU A 703 1.37 -1.23 48.59
N THR A 704 1.16 -0.94 49.88
CA THR A 704 1.17 -1.97 50.93
C THR A 704 -0.24 -2.45 51.33
N ALA A 705 -0.32 -3.76 51.61
CA ALA A 705 -1.42 -4.54 52.17
C ALA A 705 -2.68 -4.71 51.28
N SER A 706 -2.87 -5.93 50.80
CA SER A 706 -4.18 -6.38 50.27
C SER A 706 -5.16 -6.53 51.43
N ALA A 707 -6.38 -6.01 51.28
CA ALA A 707 -7.41 -6.22 52.28
C ALA A 707 -7.75 -7.72 52.39
N PRO A 708 -8.06 -8.27 53.59
CA PRO A 708 -8.50 -9.65 53.71
C PRO A 708 -9.71 -9.89 52.79
N GLY A 709 -9.56 -10.76 51.79
CA GLY A 709 -10.63 -11.05 50.83
C GLY A 709 -10.68 -10.16 49.57
N GLU A 710 -9.69 -9.31 49.31
CA GLU A 710 -9.64 -8.53 48.06
C GLU A 710 -9.56 -9.43 46.82
N THR A 711 -10.39 -9.16 45.82
CA THR A 711 -10.51 -9.98 44.61
C THR A 711 -9.35 -9.77 43.64
N VAL A 712 -9.06 -10.78 42.81
CA VAL A 712 -8.05 -10.67 41.73
C VAL A 712 -8.39 -9.51 40.79
N VAL A 713 -9.68 -9.27 40.53
CA VAL A 713 -10.16 -8.15 39.71
C VAL A 713 -9.83 -6.79 40.33
N ALA A 714 -9.96 -6.65 41.65
CA ALA A 714 -9.61 -5.41 42.36
C ALA A 714 -8.09 -5.15 42.32
N LEU A 715 -7.28 -6.20 42.53
CA LEU A 715 -5.81 -6.12 42.41
C LEU A 715 -5.36 -5.79 40.99
N LEU A 716 -5.99 -6.36 39.95
CA LEU A 716 -5.72 -6.01 38.55
C LEU A 716 -6.05 -4.55 38.25
N ARG A 717 -7.17 -4.04 38.77
CA ARG A 717 -7.56 -2.63 38.59
C ARG A 717 -6.53 -1.69 39.23
N ARG A 718 -6.09 -1.98 40.45
CA ARG A 718 -5.03 -1.24 41.15
C ARG A 718 -3.69 -1.32 40.41
N GLY A 719 -3.31 -2.50 39.95
CA GLY A 719 -2.11 -2.73 39.12
C GLY A 719 -2.13 -1.90 37.83
N LYS A 720 -3.26 -1.87 37.12
CA LYS A 720 -3.43 -1.05 35.91
C LYS A 720 -3.35 0.45 36.18
N ALA A 721 -3.97 0.93 37.25
CA ALA A 721 -3.92 2.35 37.63
C ALA A 721 -2.49 2.79 38.02
N THR A 722 -1.79 1.96 38.80
CA THR A 722 -0.40 2.20 39.21
C THR A 722 0.54 2.18 37.99
N LEU A 723 0.35 1.21 37.09
CA LEU A 723 1.10 1.12 35.83
C LEU A 723 0.91 2.37 34.94
N ALA A 724 -0.32 2.88 34.83
CA ALA A 724 -0.61 4.09 34.07
C ALA A 724 0.13 5.32 34.63
N ALA A 725 0.10 5.51 35.95
CA ALA A 725 0.79 6.62 36.61
C ALA A 725 2.32 6.58 36.42
N ILE A 726 2.94 5.39 36.48
CA ILE A 726 4.39 5.23 36.26
C ILE A 726 4.76 5.46 34.79
N MET A 727 3.91 4.99 33.86
CA MET A 727 4.14 5.20 32.43
C MET A 727 4.06 6.68 32.05
N GLU A 728 3.13 7.44 32.64
CA GLU A 728 3.03 8.89 32.47
C GLU A 728 4.27 9.62 33.00
N LEU A 729 4.74 9.27 34.20
CA LEU A 729 5.95 9.85 34.80
C LEU A 729 7.22 9.53 33.98
N ARG A 730 7.32 8.32 33.40
CA ARG A 730 8.41 7.95 32.49
C ARG A 730 8.34 8.68 31.14
N ALA A 731 7.15 8.85 30.58
CA ALA A 731 6.95 9.59 29.33
C ALA A 731 7.35 11.05 29.48
N GLU A 732 6.99 11.69 30.60
CA GLU A 732 7.38 13.07 30.88
C GLU A 732 8.90 13.22 31.07
N ARG A 733 9.53 12.26 31.76
CA ARG A 733 10.99 12.22 31.88
C ARG A 733 11.70 12.02 30.53
N LEU A 734 11.16 11.20 29.64
CA LEU A 734 11.71 11.01 28.29
C LEU A 734 11.62 12.31 27.48
N ARG A 735 10.47 12.98 27.47
CA ARG A 735 10.29 14.28 26.79
C ARG A 735 11.28 15.33 27.31
N LEU A 736 11.50 15.39 28.62
CA LEU A 736 12.46 16.33 29.21
C LEU A 736 13.92 15.96 28.90
N ASN A 737 14.26 14.67 28.79
CA ASN A 737 15.58 14.23 28.31
C ASN A 737 15.80 14.60 26.83
N ASP A 738 14.81 14.37 25.96
CA ASP A 738 14.90 14.74 24.55
C ASP A 738 15.06 16.26 24.39
N ARG A 739 14.31 17.03 25.20
CA ARG A 739 14.42 18.49 25.25
C ARG A 739 15.80 18.94 25.74
N ARG A 740 16.39 18.27 26.75
CA ARG A 740 17.77 18.52 27.19
C ARG A 740 18.77 18.25 26.07
N ASP A 741 18.69 17.08 25.45
CA ASP A 741 19.64 16.65 24.43
C ASP A 741 19.63 17.58 23.20
N GLU A 742 18.45 18.04 22.78
CA GLU A 742 18.35 19.02 21.70
C GLU A 742 18.90 20.40 22.11
N ALA A 743 18.66 20.83 23.35
CA ALA A 743 19.25 22.06 23.87
C ALA A 743 20.78 21.96 23.96
N GLU A 744 21.35 20.82 24.36
CA GLU A 744 22.79 20.59 24.42
C GLU A 744 23.44 20.59 23.04
N ARG A 745 22.82 19.94 22.05
CA ARG A 745 23.29 19.99 20.66
C ARG A 745 23.24 21.41 20.10
N THR A 746 22.22 22.19 20.46
CA THR A 746 22.09 23.58 20.04
C THR A 746 23.17 24.45 20.68
N ARG A 747 23.40 24.28 21.98
CA ARG A 747 24.50 24.94 22.71
C ARG A 747 25.85 24.67 22.07
N ASP A 748 26.16 23.41 21.79
CA ASP A 748 27.48 23.03 21.26
C ASP A 748 27.67 23.58 19.84
N ARG A 749 26.62 23.57 19.00
CA ARG A 749 26.62 24.19 17.67
C ARG A 749 26.89 25.70 17.74
N GLU A 750 26.16 26.44 18.58
CA GLU A 750 26.33 27.89 18.68
C GLU A 750 27.67 28.29 19.34
N ARG A 751 28.19 27.51 20.30
CA ARG A 751 29.53 27.72 20.86
C ARG A 751 30.66 27.51 19.84
N GLN A 752 30.56 26.48 19.01
CA GLN A 752 31.52 26.28 17.91
C GLN A 752 31.45 27.41 16.89
N ARG A 753 30.24 27.89 16.59
CA ARG A 753 30.04 29.02 15.69
C ARG A 753 30.62 30.32 16.26
N LEU A 754 30.45 30.55 17.57
CA LEU A 754 31.03 31.70 18.27
C LEU A 754 32.55 31.71 18.15
N ALA A 755 33.20 30.58 18.46
CA ALA A 755 34.64 30.43 18.37
C ALA A 755 35.17 30.67 16.93
N ARG A 756 34.44 30.22 15.90
CA ARG A 756 34.80 30.47 14.50
C ARG A 756 34.74 31.94 14.13
N VAL A 757 33.68 32.65 14.55
CA VAL A 757 33.52 34.08 14.23
C VAL A 757 34.54 34.93 14.99
N GLU A 758 34.84 34.61 16.25
CA GLU A 758 35.89 35.28 17.03
C GLU A 758 37.29 35.09 16.40
N THR A 759 37.57 33.89 15.88
CA THR A 759 38.81 33.61 15.14
C THR A 759 38.88 34.41 13.84
N ALA A 760 37.80 34.42 13.04
CA ALA A 760 37.73 35.15 11.78
C ALA A 760 37.88 36.67 11.96
N LEU A 761 37.36 37.23 13.07
CA LEU A 761 37.54 38.65 13.39
C LEU A 761 39.00 38.98 13.72
N THR A 762 39.69 38.07 14.42
CA THR A 762 41.12 38.23 14.75
C THR A 762 41.99 38.17 13.49
N GLU A 763 41.70 37.25 12.57
CA GLU A 763 42.37 37.15 11.27
C GLU A 763 42.12 38.37 10.39
N TRP A 764 40.89 38.88 10.39
CA TRP A 764 40.52 40.11 9.70
C TRP A 764 41.32 41.32 10.19
N GLN A 765 41.47 41.50 11.51
CA GLN A 765 42.25 42.61 12.10
C GLN A 765 43.72 42.59 11.63
N ALA A 766 44.32 41.40 11.53
CA ALA A 766 45.69 41.26 11.03
C ALA A 766 45.80 41.58 9.52
N GLU A 767 44.76 41.32 8.73
CA GLU A 767 44.73 41.64 7.29
C GLU A 767 44.46 43.12 7.03
N TRP A 768 43.60 43.75 7.82
CA TRP A 768 43.30 45.19 7.78
C TRP A 768 44.58 46.03 7.92
N GLY A 769 45.39 45.77 8.96
CA GLY A 769 46.61 46.53 9.22
C GLY A 769 47.63 46.47 8.08
N ARG A 770 47.67 45.37 7.30
CA ARG A 770 48.53 45.26 6.10
C ARG A 770 47.98 46.02 4.90
N ALA A 771 46.66 46.07 4.74
CA ALA A 771 46.02 46.67 3.57
C ALA A 771 45.99 48.20 3.63
N VAL A 772 45.78 48.79 4.82
CA VAL A 772 45.67 50.25 5.01
C VAL A 772 47.00 50.98 4.74
N GLY A 773 48.13 50.32 4.98
CA GLY A 773 49.46 50.90 4.72
C GLY A 773 49.71 51.34 3.26
N VAL A 774 48.94 50.81 2.29
CA VAL A 774 49.03 51.18 0.87
C VAL A 774 48.53 52.62 0.60
N LEU A 775 47.67 53.17 1.46
CA LEU A 775 47.14 54.53 1.36
C LEU A 775 47.98 55.56 2.16
N ALA A 776 49.17 55.17 2.62
CA ALA A 776 50.03 55.99 3.49
C ALA A 776 49.32 56.51 4.77
N ARG A 777 48.39 55.70 5.31
CA ARG A 777 47.65 55.98 6.55
C ARG A 777 48.09 55.07 7.71
N PRO A 778 47.86 55.47 8.98
CA PRO A 778 48.15 54.66 10.16
C PRO A 778 47.40 53.32 10.15
N GLN A 779 47.96 52.26 10.77
CA GLN A 779 47.36 50.91 10.78
C GLN A 779 46.09 50.81 11.64
N ASP A 780 45.84 51.79 12.48
CA ASP A 780 44.66 51.96 13.34
C ASP A 780 43.59 52.87 12.69
N ALA A 781 43.79 53.31 11.43
CA ALA A 781 42.78 54.08 10.71
C ALA A 781 41.46 53.31 10.66
N THR A 782 40.36 54.03 10.92
CA THR A 782 39.02 53.45 10.94
C THR A 782 38.56 53.11 9.52
N THR A 783 37.61 52.19 9.38
CA THR A 783 37.04 51.84 8.08
C THR A 783 36.40 53.05 7.38
N GLU A 784 35.87 54.00 8.14
CA GLU A 784 35.24 55.24 7.65
C GLU A 784 36.27 56.23 7.07
N GLU A 785 37.43 56.40 7.73
CA GLU A 785 38.51 57.28 7.24
C GLU A 785 39.12 56.77 5.93
N VAL A 786 39.17 55.46 5.75
CA VAL A 786 39.68 54.82 4.53
C VAL A 786 38.67 54.95 3.38
N GLU A 787 37.37 54.85 3.64
CA GLU A 787 36.32 54.91 2.62
C GLU A 787 36.25 56.26 1.91
N ALA A 788 36.36 57.38 2.63
CA ALA A 788 36.38 58.73 2.06
C ALA A 788 37.56 58.97 1.10
N VAL A 789 38.72 58.36 1.35
CA VAL A 789 39.90 58.47 0.47
C VAL A 789 39.73 57.63 -0.81
N LEU A 790 39.01 56.51 -0.74
CA LEU A 790 38.77 55.65 -1.89
C LEU A 790 37.85 56.30 -2.95
N GLU A 791 36.93 57.17 -2.54
CA GLU A 791 36.04 57.91 -3.47
C GLU A 791 36.83 58.91 -4.35
N ILE A 792 37.70 59.70 -3.73
CA ILE A 792 38.54 60.69 -4.42
C ILE A 792 39.48 60.00 -5.44
N VAL A 793 39.99 58.82 -5.08
CA VAL A 793 40.86 58.00 -5.97
C VAL A 793 40.09 57.48 -7.18
N ASP A 794 38.82 57.11 -7.07
CA ASP A 794 38.03 56.60 -8.20
C ASP A 794 37.66 57.71 -9.20
N ASP A 795 37.34 58.91 -8.72
CA ASP A 795 37.09 60.08 -9.58
C ASP A 795 38.34 60.46 -10.39
N LEU A 796 39.51 60.49 -9.75
CA LEU A 796 40.79 60.77 -10.41
C LEU A 796 41.12 59.74 -11.49
N ARG A 797 40.88 58.46 -11.24
CA ARG A 797 41.13 57.40 -12.24
C ARG A 797 40.22 57.54 -13.45
N THR A 798 38.96 57.90 -13.26
CA THR A 798 38.01 58.08 -14.35
C THR A 798 38.42 59.21 -15.28
N LEU A 799 38.87 60.33 -14.69
CA LEU A 799 39.34 61.49 -15.46
C LEU A 799 40.67 61.20 -16.18
N LEU A 800 41.61 60.49 -15.55
CA LEU A 800 42.90 60.12 -16.16
C LEU A 800 42.78 59.14 -17.34
N VAL A 801 41.80 58.22 -17.30
CA VAL A 801 41.49 57.33 -18.44
C VAL A 801 41.01 58.16 -19.63
N SER A 802 40.06 59.07 -19.42
CA SER A 802 39.55 59.97 -20.48
C SER A 802 40.65 60.83 -21.11
N TRP A 803 41.59 61.33 -20.30
CA TRP A 803 42.74 62.11 -20.77
C TRP A 803 43.70 61.27 -21.62
N SER A 804 44.05 60.06 -21.17
CA SER A 804 44.92 59.14 -21.93
C SER A 804 44.27 58.70 -23.25
N ASP A 805 42.97 58.39 -23.24
CA ASP A 805 42.23 57.91 -24.42
C ASP A 805 42.14 59.00 -25.50
N LEU A 806 41.86 60.25 -25.12
CA LEU A 806 41.80 61.37 -26.07
C LEU A 806 43.17 61.66 -26.72
N ARG A 807 44.27 61.58 -25.96
CA ARG A 807 45.64 61.84 -26.46
C ARG A 807 46.14 60.74 -27.39
N HIS A 808 46.19 59.51 -26.88
CA HIS A 808 46.88 58.42 -27.56
C HIS A 808 45.96 57.64 -28.50
N GLN A 809 44.70 57.40 -28.14
CA GLN A 809 43.82 56.54 -28.94
C GLN A 809 43.09 57.28 -30.07
N ARG A 810 42.89 58.59 -29.96
CA ARG A 810 42.17 59.37 -30.98
C ARG A 810 43.12 60.23 -31.82
N ILE A 811 43.90 61.10 -31.20
CA ILE A 811 44.68 62.10 -31.95
C ILE A 811 45.91 61.48 -32.63
N GLU A 812 46.78 60.79 -31.88
CA GLU A 812 47.98 60.16 -32.44
C GLU A 812 47.63 59.02 -33.41
N ALA A 813 46.68 58.16 -33.04
CA ALA A 813 46.24 57.05 -33.89
C ALA A 813 45.67 57.51 -35.26
N MET A 814 44.92 58.62 -35.32
CA MET A 814 44.41 59.14 -36.59
C MET A 814 45.54 59.68 -37.48
N GLN A 815 46.58 60.28 -36.91
CA GLN A 815 47.73 60.80 -37.67
C GLN A 815 48.61 59.67 -38.21
N ASP A 816 48.88 58.64 -37.41
CA ASP A 816 49.65 57.46 -37.83
C ASP A 816 48.91 56.62 -38.88
N HIS A 817 47.58 56.54 -38.78
CA HIS A 817 46.75 55.79 -39.73
C HIS A 817 46.81 56.37 -41.15
N ILE A 818 46.80 57.70 -41.27
CA ILE A 818 46.91 58.40 -42.56
C ILE A 818 48.29 58.14 -43.21
N ALA A 819 49.38 58.29 -42.44
CA ALA A 819 50.75 58.11 -42.94
C ALA A 819 51.12 56.63 -43.21
N GLY A 820 50.46 55.69 -42.54
CA GLY A 820 50.60 54.25 -42.78
C GLY A 820 49.95 53.79 -44.09
N PHE A 821 48.79 54.34 -44.41
CA PHE A 821 48.05 54.01 -45.63
C PHE A 821 48.84 54.39 -46.90
N GLU A 822 49.38 55.61 -46.97
CA GLU A 822 50.11 56.09 -48.16
C GLU A 822 51.36 55.24 -48.47
N ARG A 823 52.11 54.82 -47.44
CA ARG A 823 53.30 53.96 -47.62
C ARG A 823 52.96 52.58 -48.16
N ARG A 824 51.86 51.98 -47.70
CA ARG A 824 51.47 50.62 -48.10
C ARG A 824 50.96 50.58 -49.55
N VAL A 825 50.19 51.59 -49.97
CA VAL A 825 49.76 51.70 -51.37
C VAL A 825 50.97 51.77 -52.31
N GLY A 826 51.98 52.57 -51.97
CA GLY A 826 53.21 52.68 -52.76
C GLY A 826 54.02 51.38 -52.87
N ALA A 827 54.01 50.54 -51.83
CA ALA A 827 54.73 49.26 -51.82
C ALA A 827 54.06 48.20 -52.71
N VAL A 828 52.73 48.10 -52.66
CA VAL A 828 51.96 47.13 -53.45
C VAL A 828 52.00 47.46 -54.95
N ALA A 829 51.92 48.76 -55.30
CA ALA A 829 52.09 49.21 -56.67
C ALA A 829 53.48 48.80 -57.22
N LEU A 830 54.55 48.94 -56.44
CA LEU A 830 55.90 48.57 -56.87
C LEU A 830 56.06 47.06 -57.14
N ALA A 831 55.37 46.20 -56.38
CA ALA A 831 55.54 44.74 -56.45
C ALA A 831 54.75 44.06 -57.57
N ALA A 832 53.53 44.53 -57.86
CA ALA A 832 52.61 43.83 -58.76
C ALA A 832 52.14 44.63 -59.99
N ALA A 833 52.24 45.96 -59.96
CA ALA A 833 51.84 46.84 -61.07
C ALA A 833 52.60 48.19 -61.01
N PRO A 834 53.90 48.21 -61.40
CA PRO A 834 54.80 49.35 -61.20
C PRO A 834 54.32 50.66 -61.87
N ASP A 835 53.43 50.54 -62.84
CA ASP A 835 52.78 51.63 -63.58
C ASP A 835 51.91 52.55 -62.70
N LEU A 836 51.50 52.12 -61.50
CA LEU A 836 50.54 52.85 -60.64
C LEU A 836 51.17 53.66 -59.49
N ARG A 837 52.49 53.84 -59.46
CA ARG A 837 53.23 54.38 -58.30
C ARG A 837 53.03 55.88 -58.03
N ASP A 838 52.89 56.70 -59.07
CA ASP A 838 52.88 58.16 -58.95
C ASP A 838 51.45 58.75 -58.82
N GLU A 839 50.43 57.90 -58.71
CA GLU A 839 49.04 58.32 -58.46
C GLU A 839 48.79 58.57 -56.96
N PRO A 840 47.85 59.47 -56.59
CA PRO A 840 47.39 59.61 -55.20
C PRO A 840 46.97 58.25 -54.62
N ALA A 841 47.37 57.97 -53.37
CA ALA A 841 47.21 56.65 -52.75
C ALA A 841 45.75 56.13 -52.75
N VAL A 842 44.77 57.02 -52.74
CA VAL A 842 43.33 56.70 -52.80
C VAL A 842 42.90 56.19 -54.19
N ASP A 843 43.55 56.63 -55.27
CA ASP A 843 43.20 56.29 -56.66
C ASP A 843 43.95 55.02 -57.15
N ALA A 844 45.23 54.86 -56.80
CA ALA A 844 46.05 53.72 -57.20
C ALA A 844 45.49 52.36 -56.72
N VAL A 845 44.88 52.32 -55.54
CA VAL A 845 44.26 51.12 -54.96
C VAL A 845 43.09 50.60 -55.80
N ARG A 846 42.30 51.50 -56.40
CA ARG A 846 41.12 51.10 -57.21
C ARG A 846 41.54 50.25 -58.41
N HIS A 847 42.62 50.64 -59.09
CA HIS A 847 43.07 49.96 -60.31
C HIS A 847 43.76 48.61 -60.01
N LEU A 848 44.40 48.46 -58.85
CA LEU A 848 44.99 47.18 -58.40
C LEU A 848 43.92 46.10 -58.16
N CYS A 849 42.76 46.44 -57.59
CA CYS A 849 41.68 45.49 -57.31
C CYS A 849 41.10 44.85 -58.58
N GLU A 850 41.01 45.60 -59.69
CA GLU A 850 40.45 45.09 -60.94
C GLU A 850 41.32 44.00 -61.57
N ARG A 851 42.65 44.17 -61.52
CA ARG A 851 43.61 43.20 -62.08
C ARG A 851 43.70 41.91 -61.24
N LEU A 852 43.58 42.02 -59.91
CA LEU A 852 43.57 40.87 -59.00
C LEU A 852 42.41 39.90 -59.27
N LYS A 853 41.22 40.44 -59.54
CA LYS A 853 40.00 39.63 -59.75
C LYS A 853 40.14 38.63 -60.90
N HIS A 854 40.85 39.00 -61.96
CA HIS A 854 41.09 38.13 -63.11
C HIS A 854 42.02 36.96 -62.77
N ALA A 855 43.08 37.19 -61.98
CA ALA A 855 44.06 36.15 -61.65
C ALA A 855 43.49 35.03 -60.75
N ARG A 856 42.54 35.33 -59.86
CA ARG A 856 41.96 34.34 -58.92
C ARG A 856 41.12 33.27 -59.59
N ASN A 857 40.39 33.62 -60.64
CA ASN A 857 39.49 32.68 -61.32
C ASN A 857 40.26 31.52 -61.98
N GLU A 858 41.43 31.78 -62.56
CA GLU A 858 42.24 30.74 -63.20
C GLU A 858 42.93 29.81 -62.18
N HIS A 859 43.30 30.31 -60.99
CA HIS A 859 43.92 29.48 -59.94
C HIS A 859 42.98 28.42 -59.35
N HIS A 860 41.72 28.80 -59.08
CA HIS A 860 40.74 27.90 -58.49
C HIS A 860 40.41 26.70 -59.39
N ARG A 861 40.36 26.92 -60.71
CA ARG A 861 40.10 25.88 -61.70
C ARG A 861 41.20 24.81 -61.73
N ARG A 862 42.47 25.20 -61.54
CA ARG A 862 43.62 24.28 -61.50
C ARG A 862 43.59 23.34 -60.29
N GLN A 863 43.18 23.84 -59.11
CA GLN A 863 43.19 23.05 -57.87
C GLN A 863 42.14 21.92 -57.86
N GLN A 864 40.93 22.19 -58.38
CA GLN A 864 39.85 21.20 -58.37
C GLN A 864 40.21 19.94 -59.17
N LEU A 865 40.78 20.11 -60.36
CA LEU A 865 41.17 18.97 -61.20
C LEU A 865 42.30 18.13 -60.59
N GLN A 866 43.20 18.70 -59.76
CA GLN A 866 44.27 17.94 -59.11
C GLN A 866 43.75 17.01 -58.00
N ALA A 867 42.74 17.44 -57.26
CA ALA A 867 42.16 16.66 -56.17
C ALA A 867 41.42 15.42 -56.66
N ASP A 868 40.71 15.53 -57.79
CA ASP A 868 39.95 14.41 -58.34
C ASP A 868 40.87 13.32 -58.92
N LEU A 869 42.00 13.69 -59.53
CA LEU A 869 42.99 12.74 -60.06
C LEU A 869 43.62 11.85 -58.95
N ALA A 870 43.88 12.42 -57.77
CA ALA A 870 44.51 11.68 -56.68
C ALA A 870 43.59 10.58 -56.10
N ARG A 871 42.28 10.80 -56.12
CA ARG A 871 41.27 9.88 -55.57
C ARG A 871 41.19 8.59 -56.37
N GLU A 872 41.12 8.69 -57.70
CA GLU A 872 40.98 7.54 -58.59
C GLU A 872 42.22 6.63 -58.58
N HIS A 873 43.43 7.19 -58.46
CA HIS A 873 44.66 6.39 -58.32
C HIS A 873 44.72 5.55 -57.04
N ALA A 874 44.08 6.00 -55.94
CA ALA A 874 44.06 5.25 -54.70
C ALA A 874 43.14 4.01 -54.80
N ALA A 875 41.97 4.17 -55.40
CA ALA A 875 40.99 3.08 -55.59
C ALA A 875 41.58 1.92 -56.41
N LEU A 876 42.34 2.24 -57.44
CA LEU A 876 42.99 1.27 -58.33
C LEU A 876 43.96 0.32 -57.64
N ARG A 877 44.82 0.83 -56.76
CA ARG A 877 45.85 0.02 -56.07
C ARG A 877 45.24 -0.98 -55.08
N ALA A 878 44.14 -0.61 -54.43
CA ALA A 878 43.47 -1.47 -53.48
C ALA A 878 42.87 -2.72 -54.18
N ALA A 879 42.25 -2.52 -55.33
CA ALA A 879 41.65 -3.58 -56.12
C ALA A 879 42.68 -4.59 -56.65
N GLU A 880 43.84 -4.13 -57.15
CA GLU A 880 44.92 -5.00 -57.65
C GLU A 880 45.49 -5.93 -56.56
N THR A 881 45.57 -5.48 -55.30
CA THR A 881 46.12 -6.28 -54.20
C THR A 881 45.21 -7.46 -53.84
N ALA A 882 43.90 -7.22 -53.78
CA ALA A 882 42.93 -8.25 -53.40
C ALA A 882 42.83 -9.41 -54.41
N ALA A 883 43.05 -9.15 -55.70
CA ALA A 883 43.07 -10.19 -56.73
C ALA A 883 44.27 -11.16 -56.56
N GLY A 884 45.43 -10.64 -56.16
CA GLY A 884 46.63 -11.46 -55.96
C GLY A 884 46.48 -12.51 -54.86
N GLU A 885 45.87 -12.15 -53.73
CA GLU A 885 45.70 -13.05 -52.57
C GLU A 885 44.74 -14.21 -52.84
N ALA A 886 43.65 -13.95 -53.57
CA ALA A 886 42.64 -14.95 -53.91
C ALA A 886 43.19 -16.04 -54.85
N THR A 887 44.05 -15.65 -55.80
CA THR A 887 44.68 -16.57 -56.76
C THR A 887 45.60 -17.59 -56.07
N ALA A 888 46.43 -17.14 -55.13
CA ALA A 888 47.38 -18.01 -54.41
C ALA A 888 46.69 -19.08 -53.52
N ALA A 889 45.47 -18.83 -53.06
CA ALA A 889 44.70 -19.80 -52.28
C ALA A 889 44.21 -20.98 -53.15
N LEU A 890 43.77 -20.72 -54.37
CA LEU A 890 43.25 -21.74 -55.29
C LEU A 890 44.34 -22.72 -55.78
N GLU A 891 45.57 -22.24 -56.01
CA GLU A 891 46.71 -23.08 -56.44
C GLU A 891 47.12 -24.13 -55.38
N ARG A 892 46.87 -23.85 -54.10
CA ARG A 892 47.19 -24.77 -53.00
C ARG A 892 46.26 -25.97 -52.97
N LEU A 893 44.97 -25.75 -53.19
CA LEU A 893 43.94 -26.78 -53.19
C LEU A 893 44.10 -27.73 -54.40
N CYS A 894 44.57 -27.22 -55.54
CA CYS A 894 44.86 -28.01 -56.75
C CYS A 894 45.82 -29.18 -56.46
N ARG A 895 46.91 -28.89 -55.74
CA ARG A 895 47.94 -29.89 -55.41
C ARG A 895 47.43 -31.03 -54.52
N GLU A 896 46.48 -30.74 -53.63
CA GLU A 896 45.94 -31.73 -52.68
C GLU A 896 44.99 -32.73 -53.35
N ALA A 897 44.22 -32.32 -54.36
CA ALA A 897 43.34 -33.23 -55.12
C ALA A 897 44.03 -33.92 -56.31
N GLY A 898 45.34 -33.73 -56.49
CA GLY A 898 46.10 -34.28 -57.62
C GLY A 898 45.66 -33.74 -58.98
N ARG A 899 45.30 -32.44 -59.05
CA ARG A 899 44.86 -31.74 -60.26
C ARG A 899 45.69 -30.48 -60.49
N ASP A 900 45.91 -30.12 -61.75
CA ASP A 900 46.76 -28.97 -62.11
C ASP A 900 45.96 -27.67 -62.26
N ARG A 901 44.62 -27.74 -62.31
CA ARG A 901 43.75 -26.58 -62.55
C ARG A 901 42.67 -26.45 -61.46
N PRO A 902 42.36 -25.22 -60.98
CA PRO A 902 41.31 -25.00 -59.97
C PRO A 902 39.91 -25.42 -60.40
N GLU A 903 39.67 -25.49 -61.71
CA GLU A 903 38.39 -25.87 -62.33
C GLU A 903 38.05 -27.36 -62.13
N ASP A 904 39.07 -28.22 -61.95
CA ASP A 904 38.90 -29.68 -61.84
C ASP A 904 38.64 -30.17 -60.39
N LEU A 905 38.80 -29.27 -59.41
CA LEU A 905 38.73 -29.60 -57.99
C LEU A 905 37.33 -30.01 -57.51
N ASP A 906 36.31 -29.38 -58.06
CA ASP A 906 34.91 -29.60 -57.69
C ASP A 906 34.43 -31.02 -58.07
N HIS A 907 34.89 -31.54 -59.21
CA HIS A 907 34.47 -32.86 -59.68
C HIS A 907 35.03 -34.01 -58.82
N VAL A 908 36.31 -33.93 -58.46
CA VAL A 908 36.99 -34.96 -57.65
C VAL A 908 36.45 -34.96 -56.21
N GLU A 909 36.18 -33.78 -55.65
CA GLU A 909 35.56 -33.63 -54.34
C GLU A 909 34.20 -34.37 -54.26
N ARG A 910 33.33 -34.15 -55.24
CA ARG A 910 31.99 -34.76 -55.26
C ARG A 910 32.03 -36.29 -55.33
N GLN A 911 32.96 -36.87 -56.09
CA GLN A 911 33.07 -38.32 -56.21
C GLN A 911 33.66 -38.99 -54.95
N ALA A 912 34.63 -38.35 -54.29
CA ALA A 912 35.24 -38.87 -53.06
C ALA A 912 34.24 -38.89 -51.90
N LEU A 913 33.45 -37.82 -51.75
CA LEU A 913 32.36 -37.75 -50.78
C LEU A 913 31.28 -38.82 -51.05
N HIS A 914 30.94 -39.08 -52.32
CA HIS A 914 29.93 -40.07 -52.68
C HIS A 914 30.36 -41.50 -52.34
N LYS A 915 31.63 -41.87 -52.58
CA LYS A 915 32.19 -43.19 -52.23
C LYS A 915 32.22 -43.43 -50.72
N ALA A 916 32.73 -42.47 -49.95
CA ALA A 916 32.78 -42.55 -48.49
C ALA A 916 31.38 -42.65 -47.87
N GLN A 917 30.39 -41.97 -48.45
CA GLN A 917 29.01 -42.08 -48.02
C GLN A 917 28.45 -43.49 -48.27
N LYS A 918 28.65 -44.06 -49.46
CA LYS A 918 28.08 -45.36 -49.81
C LYS A 918 28.66 -46.53 -49.00
N LEU A 919 29.93 -46.49 -48.61
CA LEU A 919 30.54 -47.52 -47.75
C LEU A 919 29.92 -47.51 -46.35
N ARG A 920 29.74 -46.32 -45.77
CA ARG A 920 29.05 -46.15 -44.49
C ARG A 920 27.58 -46.59 -44.58
N ASP A 921 26.89 -46.21 -45.66
CA ASP A 921 25.50 -46.62 -45.88
C ASP A 921 25.34 -48.16 -45.93
N LEU A 922 26.34 -48.89 -46.46
CA LEU A 922 26.30 -50.36 -46.55
C LEU A 922 26.46 -51.02 -45.18
N GLU A 923 27.49 -50.66 -44.43
CA GLU A 923 27.72 -51.17 -43.06
C GLU A 923 26.53 -50.85 -42.14
N GLU A 924 25.99 -49.64 -42.28
CA GLU A 924 24.85 -49.20 -41.48
C GLU A 924 23.59 -50.02 -41.80
N ILE A 925 23.31 -50.35 -43.06
CA ILE A 925 22.13 -51.14 -43.45
C ILE A 925 22.27 -52.61 -43.05
N GLU A 926 23.46 -53.21 -43.16
CA GLU A 926 23.69 -54.59 -42.72
C GLU A 926 23.59 -54.75 -41.19
N ALA A 927 24.20 -53.82 -40.44
CA ALA A 927 24.06 -53.79 -38.99
C ALA A 927 22.60 -53.60 -38.58
N ARG A 928 21.89 -52.70 -39.28
CA ARG A 928 20.46 -52.42 -39.05
C ARG A 928 19.58 -53.64 -39.32
N LEU A 929 19.82 -54.41 -40.38
CA LEU A 929 19.05 -55.63 -40.67
C LEU A 929 19.20 -56.69 -39.55
N LEU A 930 20.40 -56.86 -39.00
CA LEU A 930 20.69 -57.82 -37.92
C LEU A 930 20.20 -57.33 -36.55
N GLU A 931 20.33 -56.04 -36.26
CA GLU A 931 19.86 -55.45 -35.01
C GLU A 931 18.33 -55.55 -34.87
N HIS A 932 17.58 -55.32 -35.96
CA HIS A 932 16.13 -55.39 -35.96
C HIS A 932 15.56 -56.81 -35.94
N ASN A 933 16.39 -57.83 -36.19
CA ASN A 933 15.97 -59.23 -36.25
C ASN A 933 16.98 -60.14 -35.50
N PRO A 934 17.18 -59.96 -34.18
CA PRO A 934 18.27 -60.58 -33.43
C PRO A 934 18.18 -62.11 -33.31
N ALA A 935 17.02 -62.70 -33.62
CA ALA A 935 16.79 -64.15 -33.60
C ALA A 935 16.91 -64.80 -34.99
N CYS A 936 17.21 -64.02 -36.03
CA CYS A 936 17.30 -64.47 -37.41
C CYS A 936 18.68 -64.11 -38.00
N ASP A 937 19.25 -64.97 -38.82
CA ASP A 937 20.39 -64.60 -39.67
C ASP A 937 19.92 -63.84 -40.93
N LEU A 938 20.87 -63.26 -41.66
CA LEU A 938 20.63 -62.47 -42.87
C LEU A 938 19.86 -63.26 -43.96
N GLN A 939 20.03 -64.58 -44.02
CA GLN A 939 19.33 -65.45 -44.97
C GLN A 939 17.89 -65.78 -44.51
N GLN A 940 17.66 -65.90 -43.21
CA GLN A 940 16.33 -66.09 -42.62
C GLN A 940 15.46 -64.84 -42.75
N ILE A 941 16.05 -63.64 -42.68
CA ILE A 941 15.35 -62.37 -42.93
C ILE A 941 14.89 -62.27 -44.40
N GLU A 942 15.72 -62.71 -45.36
CA GLU A 942 15.33 -62.79 -46.77
C GLU A 942 14.18 -63.79 -47.02
N ALA A 943 14.13 -64.89 -46.27
CA ALA A 943 13.08 -65.91 -46.38
C ALA A 943 11.73 -65.48 -45.78
N GLU A 944 11.72 -64.80 -44.62
CA GLU A 944 10.49 -64.26 -44.00
C GLU A 944 9.87 -63.17 -44.88
N ALA A 945 10.72 -62.32 -45.46
CA ALA A 945 10.34 -61.27 -46.40
C ALA A 945 9.70 -61.80 -47.70
N ALA A 946 10.13 -62.97 -48.20
CA ALA A 946 9.61 -63.59 -49.42
C ALA A 946 8.22 -64.25 -49.25
N SER A 947 7.75 -64.42 -48.00
CA SER A 947 6.49 -65.14 -47.70
C SER A 947 5.22 -64.26 -47.73
N GLU A 948 5.37 -62.94 -47.83
CA GLU A 948 4.29 -61.94 -47.84
C GLU A 948 4.31 -61.16 -49.17
N ASP A 949 3.13 -60.79 -49.68
CA ASP A 949 3.00 -60.05 -50.95
C ASP A 949 3.28 -58.55 -50.73
N SER A 950 4.42 -58.08 -51.26
CA SER A 950 4.92 -56.71 -51.14
C SER A 950 3.90 -55.64 -51.58
N ASP A 951 3.01 -55.96 -52.53
CA ASP A 951 2.04 -54.98 -53.06
C ASP A 951 0.85 -54.77 -52.11
N SER A 952 0.56 -55.75 -51.23
CA SER A 952 -0.58 -55.71 -50.31
C SER A 952 -0.28 -55.12 -48.92
N LEU A 953 1.00 -55.05 -48.54
CA LEU A 953 1.45 -54.59 -47.23
C LEU A 953 1.19 -53.09 -46.96
N PRO A 954 1.41 -52.15 -47.91
CA PRO A 954 1.20 -50.73 -47.68
C PRO A 954 -0.26 -50.41 -47.32
N GLY A 955 -1.24 -50.96 -48.04
CA GLY A 955 -2.66 -50.67 -47.79
C GLY A 955 -3.16 -51.20 -46.44
N ARG A 956 -2.62 -52.33 -45.97
CA ARG A 956 -2.97 -52.88 -44.65
C ARG A 956 -2.29 -52.11 -43.51
N SER A 957 -1.05 -51.69 -43.69
CA SER A 957 -0.38 -50.82 -42.73
C SER A 957 -1.04 -49.45 -42.64
N GLU A 958 -1.49 -48.87 -43.75
CA GLU A 958 -2.16 -47.58 -43.79
C GLU A 958 -3.56 -47.63 -43.14
N ALA A 959 -4.32 -48.71 -43.37
CA ALA A 959 -5.58 -48.94 -42.65
C ALA A 959 -5.37 -49.05 -41.13
N LEU A 960 -4.35 -49.78 -40.68
CA LEU A 960 -4.01 -49.90 -39.26
C LEU A 960 -3.48 -48.57 -38.68
N ASP A 961 -2.68 -47.81 -39.43
CA ASP A 961 -2.19 -46.49 -39.03
C ASP A 961 -3.34 -45.49 -38.88
N GLN A 962 -4.33 -45.52 -39.77
CA GLN A 962 -5.54 -44.70 -39.66
C GLN A 962 -6.35 -45.06 -38.41
N GLU A 963 -6.58 -46.35 -38.17
CA GLU A 963 -7.28 -46.81 -36.96
C GLU A 963 -6.52 -46.45 -35.67
N ILE A 964 -5.19 -46.61 -35.65
CA ILE A 964 -4.34 -46.20 -34.52
C ILE A 964 -4.40 -44.68 -34.32
N ALA A 965 -4.37 -43.88 -35.39
CA ALA A 965 -4.48 -42.42 -35.33
C ALA A 965 -5.84 -41.97 -34.78
N GLU A 966 -6.93 -42.60 -35.22
CA GLU A 966 -8.28 -42.32 -34.73
C GLU A 966 -8.43 -42.69 -33.25
N LEU A 967 -8.00 -43.89 -32.85
CA LEU A 967 -8.09 -44.34 -31.46
C LEU A 967 -7.15 -43.55 -30.54
N SER A 968 -5.96 -43.16 -30.99
CA SER A 968 -5.02 -42.34 -30.20
C SER A 968 -5.49 -40.90 -30.05
N THR A 969 -6.11 -40.32 -31.08
CA THR A 969 -6.75 -38.99 -30.98
C THR A 969 -7.86 -39.03 -29.94
N ARG A 970 -8.75 -40.03 -30.01
CA ARG A 970 -9.82 -40.22 -29.01
C ARG A 970 -9.27 -40.44 -27.60
N ARG A 971 -8.21 -41.25 -27.44
CA ARG A 971 -7.58 -41.48 -26.13
C ARG A 971 -6.93 -40.21 -25.56
N SER A 972 -6.29 -39.41 -26.39
CA SER A 972 -5.69 -38.13 -25.99
C SER A 972 -6.75 -37.09 -25.64
N GLU A 973 -7.87 -37.05 -26.36
CA GLU A 973 -9.01 -36.20 -26.04
C GLU A 973 -9.64 -36.58 -24.70
N LEU A 974 -9.81 -37.87 -24.42
CA LEU A 974 -10.26 -38.35 -23.11
C LEU A 974 -9.23 -38.04 -22.02
N ALA A 975 -7.94 -38.27 -22.25
CA ALA A 975 -6.87 -37.94 -21.30
C ALA A 975 -6.86 -36.45 -20.93
N ARG A 976 -7.02 -35.57 -21.93
CA ARG A 976 -7.12 -34.12 -21.73
C ARG A 976 -8.36 -33.78 -20.91
N ARG A 977 -9.52 -34.36 -21.22
CA ARG A 977 -10.76 -34.14 -20.47
C ARG A 977 -10.69 -34.64 -19.04
N ILE A 978 -10.09 -35.81 -18.81
CA ILE A 978 -9.82 -36.36 -17.47
C ILE A 978 -8.88 -35.43 -16.72
N GLY A 979 -7.78 -34.96 -17.35
CA GLY A 979 -6.86 -34.01 -16.73
C GLY A 979 -7.52 -32.67 -16.40
N GLU A 980 -8.40 -32.16 -17.26
CA GLU A 980 -9.18 -30.94 -17.03
C GLU A 980 -10.13 -31.09 -15.85
N ILE A 981 -10.90 -32.18 -15.80
CA ILE A 981 -11.86 -32.46 -14.72
C ILE A 981 -11.14 -32.80 -13.41
N SER A 982 -10.01 -33.53 -13.47
CA SER A 982 -9.22 -33.90 -12.29
C SER A 982 -8.49 -32.69 -11.68
N ASN A 983 -7.96 -31.78 -12.51
CA ASN A 983 -7.45 -30.49 -12.04
C ASN A 983 -8.57 -29.61 -11.45
N GLN A 984 -9.78 -29.63 -12.02
CA GLN A 984 -10.94 -28.96 -11.43
C GLN A 984 -11.29 -29.55 -10.06
N LEU A 985 -11.28 -30.87 -9.90
CA LEU A 985 -11.54 -31.56 -8.63
C LEU A 985 -10.46 -31.28 -7.57
N GLN A 986 -9.18 -31.23 -7.93
CA GLN A 986 -8.09 -30.85 -7.01
C GLN A 986 -8.14 -29.38 -6.61
N GLY A 987 -8.58 -28.50 -7.50
CA GLY A 987 -8.79 -27.08 -7.19
C GLY A 987 -9.98 -26.82 -6.25
N MET A 988 -10.86 -27.81 -6.07
CA MET A 988 -12.07 -27.72 -5.25
C MET A 988 -11.90 -28.20 -3.80
N ASP A 989 -10.72 -28.68 -3.38
CA ASP A 989 -10.41 -29.08 -1.99
C ASP A 989 -10.10 -27.87 -1.07
N GLY A 990 -10.97 -26.86 -1.15
CA GLY A 990 -10.75 -25.48 -0.69
C GLY A 990 -11.02 -25.23 0.80
N GLY A 991 -10.95 -26.23 1.67
CA GLY A 991 -11.19 -26.06 3.12
C GLY A 991 -10.32 -24.96 3.74
N ASP A 992 -9.03 -24.95 3.36
CA ASP A 992 -8.07 -23.93 3.80
C ASP A 992 -8.31 -22.56 3.16
N ALA A 993 -8.76 -22.52 1.90
CA ALA A 993 -8.99 -21.27 1.16
C ALA A 993 -10.23 -20.53 1.66
N ALA A 994 -11.31 -21.26 1.96
CA ALA A 994 -12.53 -20.70 2.55
C ALA A 994 -12.28 -20.19 3.98
N ALA A 995 -11.54 -20.94 4.79
CA ALA A 995 -11.18 -20.53 6.16
C ALA A 995 -10.30 -19.27 6.18
N ARG A 996 -9.28 -19.20 5.30
CA ARG A 996 -8.43 -18.00 5.15
C ARG A 996 -9.22 -16.81 4.61
N ALA A 997 -10.12 -17.01 3.64
CA ALA A 997 -10.98 -15.94 3.13
C ALA A 997 -11.97 -15.42 4.19
N ALA A 998 -12.48 -16.29 5.06
CA ALA A 998 -13.30 -15.91 6.21
C ALA A 998 -12.50 -15.11 7.24
N GLN A 999 -11.27 -15.53 7.55
CA GLN A 999 -10.38 -14.79 8.43
C GLN A 999 -10.01 -13.40 7.87
N ASP A 1000 -9.70 -13.32 6.56
CA ASP A 1000 -9.46 -12.05 5.86
C ASP A 1000 -10.68 -11.13 5.94
N ALA A 1001 -11.89 -11.68 5.73
CA ALA A 1001 -13.13 -10.92 5.79
C ALA A 1001 -13.36 -10.32 7.18
N GLU A 1002 -13.17 -11.10 8.25
CA GLU A 1002 -13.28 -10.61 9.64
C GLU A 1002 -12.23 -9.53 9.97
N ALA A 1003 -10.98 -9.71 9.52
CA ALA A 1003 -9.93 -8.72 9.69
C ALA A 1003 -10.24 -7.39 8.98
N GLN A 1004 -10.76 -7.44 7.75
CA GLN A 1004 -11.20 -6.23 7.05
C GLN A 1004 -12.44 -5.61 7.72
N LEU A 1005 -13.35 -6.41 8.27
CA LEU A 1005 -14.54 -5.92 8.95
C LEU A 1005 -14.21 -5.19 10.26
N ALA A 1006 -13.22 -5.68 11.02
CA ALA A 1006 -12.67 -4.98 12.18
C ALA A 1006 -12.08 -3.62 11.78
N ARG A 1007 -11.31 -3.57 10.68
CA ARG A 1007 -10.72 -2.32 10.18
C ARG A 1007 -11.75 -1.33 9.64
N ILE A 1008 -12.79 -1.83 8.97
CA ILE A 1008 -13.93 -1.01 8.54
C ILE A 1008 -14.62 -0.35 9.74
N ARG A 1009 -14.81 -1.07 10.85
CA ARG A 1009 -15.42 -0.49 12.07
C ARG A 1009 -14.57 0.63 12.65
N GLU A 1010 -13.27 0.40 12.81
CA GLU A 1010 -12.33 1.40 13.36
C GLU A 1010 -12.27 2.67 12.48
N ASP A 1011 -12.09 2.49 11.17
CA ASP A 1011 -12.01 3.62 10.23
C ASP A 1011 -13.35 4.35 10.11
N ALA A 1012 -14.48 3.63 10.14
CA ALA A 1012 -15.81 4.24 10.11
C ALA A 1012 -16.08 5.08 11.37
N GLU A 1013 -15.75 4.58 12.57
CA GLU A 1013 -15.90 5.34 13.81
C GLU A 1013 -15.10 6.63 13.76
N ARG A 1014 -13.80 6.58 13.40
CA ARG A 1014 -12.95 7.78 13.28
C ARG A 1014 -13.50 8.77 12.25
N CYS A 1015 -13.92 8.30 11.08
CA CYS A 1015 -14.48 9.16 10.04
C CYS A 1015 -15.78 9.84 10.51
N ILE A 1016 -16.67 9.11 11.21
CA ILE A 1016 -17.90 9.66 11.76
C ILE A 1016 -17.58 10.74 12.79
N THR A 1017 -16.65 10.48 13.71
CA THR A 1017 -16.21 11.47 14.70
C THR A 1017 -15.74 12.76 14.05
N TYR A 1018 -14.86 12.68 13.04
CA TYR A 1018 -14.40 13.89 12.34
C TYR A 1018 -15.53 14.59 11.58
N ARG A 1019 -16.41 13.86 10.88
CA ARG A 1019 -17.54 14.47 10.16
C ARG A 1019 -18.54 15.15 11.10
N VAL A 1020 -18.79 14.59 12.28
CA VAL A 1020 -19.61 15.22 13.32
C VAL A 1020 -18.92 16.47 13.88
N ALA A 1021 -17.62 16.40 14.16
CA ALA A 1021 -16.85 17.56 14.62
C ALA A 1021 -16.86 18.71 13.59
N ILE A 1022 -16.66 18.39 12.31
CA ILE A 1022 -16.76 19.36 11.20
C ILE A 1022 -18.16 19.98 11.16
N ALA A 1023 -19.22 19.17 11.23
CA ALA A 1023 -20.59 19.66 11.17
C ALA A 1023 -20.93 20.60 12.35
N LEU A 1024 -20.52 20.23 13.57
CA LEU A 1024 -20.72 21.06 14.76
C LEU A 1024 -19.94 22.37 14.69
N LEU A 1025 -18.67 22.31 14.28
CA LEU A 1025 -17.80 23.49 14.16
C LEU A 1025 -18.30 24.43 13.06
N THR A 1026 -18.70 23.89 11.91
CA THR A 1026 -19.30 24.67 10.82
C THR A 1026 -20.58 25.37 11.27
N ARG A 1027 -21.45 24.67 12.00
CA ARG A 1027 -22.69 25.24 12.54
C ARG A 1027 -22.41 26.34 13.58
N ALA A 1028 -21.42 26.14 14.45
CA ALA A 1028 -21.02 27.13 15.45
C ALA A 1028 -20.46 28.39 14.77
N VAL A 1029 -19.61 28.24 13.74
CA VAL A 1029 -19.10 29.36 12.95
C VAL A 1029 -20.23 30.10 12.21
N ALA A 1030 -21.18 29.38 11.62
CA ALA A 1030 -22.33 29.98 10.94
C ALA A 1030 -23.21 30.79 11.90
N ALA A 1031 -23.59 30.22 13.05
CA ALA A 1031 -24.38 30.91 14.07
C ALA A 1031 -23.66 32.13 14.67
N TYR A 1032 -22.33 32.06 14.77
CA TYR A 1032 -21.50 33.20 15.22
C TYR A 1032 -21.47 34.34 14.19
N ARG A 1033 -21.32 34.01 12.89
CA ARG A 1033 -21.39 35.01 11.80
C ARG A 1033 -22.74 35.73 11.78
N GLU A 1034 -23.84 34.99 11.87
CA GLU A 1034 -25.20 35.54 11.82
C GLU A 1034 -25.50 36.49 13.00
N SER A 1035 -24.95 36.21 14.18
CA SER A 1035 -25.10 37.05 15.37
C SER A 1035 -24.19 38.30 15.41
N HIS A 1036 -23.09 38.33 14.65
CA HIS A 1036 -22.08 39.41 14.72
C HIS A 1036 -21.96 40.26 13.43
N GLN A 1037 -22.47 39.82 12.28
CA GLN A 1037 -22.46 40.60 11.03
C GLN A 1037 -23.46 41.77 11.01
N GLY A 1038 -24.64 41.62 11.63
CA GLY A 1038 -25.71 42.63 11.63
C GLY A 1038 -25.30 43.99 12.24
N PRO A 1039 -24.71 44.04 13.45
CA PRO A 1039 -24.30 45.30 14.09
C PRO A 1039 -23.21 46.06 13.32
N LEU A 1040 -22.25 45.34 12.73
CA LEU A 1040 -21.16 45.95 11.96
C LEU A 1040 -21.68 46.59 10.66
N LEU A 1041 -22.53 45.88 9.91
CA LEU A 1041 -23.11 46.40 8.66
C LEU A 1041 -24.10 47.55 8.91
N ALA A 1042 -24.86 47.49 10.00
CA ALA A 1042 -25.71 48.60 10.42
C ALA A 1042 -24.89 49.87 10.72
N HIS A 1043 -23.76 49.71 11.42
CA HIS A 1043 -22.85 50.82 11.73
C HIS A 1043 -22.14 51.35 10.47
N ALA A 1044 -21.63 50.46 9.62
CA ALA A 1044 -21.08 50.82 8.32
C ALA A 1044 -22.12 51.55 7.45
N GLY A 1045 -23.40 51.17 7.51
CA GLY A 1045 -24.49 51.85 6.82
C GLY A 1045 -24.73 53.27 7.33
N ALA A 1046 -24.69 53.49 8.65
CA ALA A 1046 -24.81 54.82 9.24
C ALA A 1046 -23.64 55.74 8.85
N LEU A 1047 -22.41 55.20 8.85
CA LEU A 1047 -21.23 55.90 8.37
C LEU A 1047 -21.33 56.20 6.88
N PHE A 1048 -21.74 55.22 6.05
CA PHE A 1048 -21.91 55.39 4.61
C PHE A 1048 -22.94 56.47 4.27
N GLY A 1049 -24.05 56.52 4.98
CA GLY A 1049 -25.04 57.59 4.82
C GLY A 1049 -24.52 58.97 5.23
N SER A 1050 -23.61 59.03 6.21
CA SER A 1050 -22.95 60.27 6.62
C SER A 1050 -21.91 60.74 5.60
N LEU A 1051 -21.06 59.83 5.10
CA LEU A 1051 -20.05 60.11 4.08
C LEU A 1051 -20.67 60.56 2.75
N THR A 1052 -21.80 59.96 2.36
CA THR A 1052 -22.50 60.27 1.10
C THR A 1052 -23.47 61.45 1.19
N CYS A 1053 -23.43 62.23 2.28
CA CYS A 1053 -24.33 63.35 2.53
C CYS A 1053 -25.82 62.97 2.39
N ARG A 1054 -26.20 61.80 2.92
CA ARG A 1054 -27.55 61.21 2.83
C ARG A 1054 -28.03 60.84 1.43
N SER A 1055 -27.12 60.71 0.45
CA SER A 1055 -27.46 60.09 -0.85
C SER A 1055 -27.81 58.60 -0.71
N PHE A 1056 -27.32 57.96 0.35
CA PHE A 1056 -27.70 56.63 0.81
C PHE A 1056 -28.11 56.69 2.29
N GLU A 1057 -29.08 55.87 2.69
CA GLU A 1057 -29.56 55.79 4.08
C GLU A 1057 -28.90 54.65 4.87
N GLY A 1058 -28.43 53.61 4.18
CA GLY A 1058 -27.79 52.46 4.83
C GLY A 1058 -27.32 51.38 3.86
N LEU A 1059 -26.98 50.22 4.43
CA LEU A 1059 -26.53 49.03 3.72
C LEU A 1059 -27.42 47.84 4.08
N ALA A 1060 -27.67 46.98 3.10
CA ALA A 1060 -28.37 45.71 3.27
C ALA A 1060 -27.60 44.58 2.57
N THR A 1061 -27.91 43.34 2.91
CA THR A 1061 -27.38 42.15 2.25
C THR A 1061 -28.51 41.40 1.55
N ASP A 1062 -28.27 40.92 0.34
CA ASP A 1062 -29.18 40.07 -0.43
C ASP A 1062 -28.41 38.86 -1.00
N LEU A 1063 -29.08 37.91 -1.62
CA LEU A 1063 -28.45 36.77 -2.28
C LEU A 1063 -28.40 36.98 -3.80
N ASP A 1064 -27.26 36.69 -4.42
CA ASP A 1064 -27.16 36.65 -5.89
C ASP A 1064 -27.77 35.36 -6.48
N ASP A 1065 -27.76 35.26 -7.81
CA ASP A 1065 -28.26 34.10 -8.56
C ASP A 1065 -27.56 32.75 -8.22
N ARG A 1066 -26.49 32.79 -7.40
CA ARG A 1066 -25.68 31.64 -6.97
C ARG A 1066 -25.81 31.36 -5.48
N ASP A 1067 -26.82 31.91 -4.81
CA ASP A 1067 -27.03 31.85 -3.36
C ASP A 1067 -25.83 32.42 -2.56
N GLN A 1068 -25.08 33.38 -3.13
CA GLN A 1068 -23.99 34.06 -2.42
C GLN A 1068 -24.44 35.43 -1.89
N PRO A 1069 -24.03 35.82 -0.68
CA PRO A 1069 -24.41 37.10 -0.09
C PRO A 1069 -23.72 38.26 -0.84
N VAL A 1070 -24.52 39.22 -1.31
CA VAL A 1070 -24.10 40.47 -1.97
C VAL A 1070 -24.56 41.69 -1.16
N LEU A 1071 -23.75 42.75 -1.18
CA LEU A 1071 -24.04 43.99 -0.46
C LEU A 1071 -24.78 44.99 -1.36
N LEU A 1072 -25.82 45.62 -0.80
CA LEU A 1072 -26.65 46.62 -1.45
C LEU A 1072 -26.60 47.95 -0.68
N GLY A 1073 -26.42 49.05 -1.40
CA GLY A 1073 -26.62 50.40 -0.88
C GLY A 1073 -28.08 50.82 -0.97
N ILE A 1074 -28.68 51.26 0.14
CA ILE A 1074 -30.08 51.68 0.20
C ILE A 1074 -30.16 53.19 0.03
N ARG A 1075 -30.95 53.67 -0.94
CA ARG A 1075 -31.23 55.09 -1.16
C ARG A 1075 -32.45 55.57 -0.38
N PRO A 1076 -32.60 56.89 -0.16
CA PRO A 1076 -33.84 57.48 0.36
C PRO A 1076 -35.06 57.05 -0.46
N GLY A 1077 -36.05 56.43 0.20
CA GLY A 1077 -37.24 55.87 -0.45
C GLY A 1077 -37.18 54.35 -0.73
N GLY A 1078 -36.14 53.65 -0.29
CA GLY A 1078 -36.09 52.18 -0.27
C GLY A 1078 -35.54 51.50 -1.53
N ALA A 1079 -35.13 52.26 -2.55
CA ALA A 1079 -34.46 51.70 -3.72
C ALA A 1079 -33.04 51.22 -3.36
N SER A 1080 -32.69 49.99 -3.74
CA SER A 1080 -31.37 49.40 -3.53
C SER A 1080 -30.49 49.48 -4.78
N LEU A 1081 -29.19 49.59 -4.58
CA LEU A 1081 -28.20 49.62 -5.65
C LEU A 1081 -27.05 48.64 -5.32
N THR A 1082 -26.67 47.80 -6.28
CA THR A 1082 -25.49 46.94 -6.16
C THR A 1082 -24.21 47.76 -6.20
N VAL A 1083 -23.13 47.23 -5.63
CA VAL A 1083 -21.82 47.90 -5.58
C VAL A 1083 -21.27 48.20 -6.97
N ASP A 1084 -21.46 47.31 -7.95
CA ASP A 1084 -21.01 47.51 -9.33
C ASP A 1084 -21.75 48.64 -10.06
N ALA A 1085 -22.97 48.97 -9.61
CA ALA A 1085 -23.76 50.07 -10.16
C ALA A 1085 -23.46 51.43 -9.48
N MET A 1086 -22.58 51.48 -8.49
CA MET A 1086 -22.14 52.72 -7.84
C MET A 1086 -20.99 53.37 -8.61
N SER A 1087 -20.98 54.72 -8.65
CA SER A 1087 -19.83 55.47 -9.15
C SER A 1087 -18.58 55.22 -8.30
N ASP A 1088 -17.39 55.29 -8.90
CA ASP A 1088 -16.09 55.13 -8.23
C ASP A 1088 -15.94 55.87 -6.89
N GLY A 1089 -16.29 57.17 -6.81
CA GLY A 1089 -16.24 57.91 -5.54
C GLY A 1089 -17.22 57.42 -4.48
N THR A 1090 -18.38 56.89 -4.89
CA THR A 1090 -19.37 56.29 -3.97
C THR A 1090 -18.89 54.91 -3.48
N ARG A 1091 -18.21 54.14 -4.34
CA ARG A 1091 -17.56 52.88 -3.94
C ARG A 1091 -16.44 53.11 -2.94
N ASP A 1092 -15.58 54.12 -3.18
CA ASP A 1092 -14.52 54.48 -2.25
C ASP A 1092 -15.08 54.88 -0.86
N GLN A 1093 -16.20 55.61 -0.84
CA GLN A 1093 -16.91 55.94 0.40
C GLN A 1093 -17.54 54.73 1.09
N LEU A 1094 -18.06 53.76 0.33
CA LEU A 1094 -18.58 52.51 0.88
C LEU A 1094 -17.47 51.71 1.55
N TYR A 1095 -16.34 51.53 0.86
CA TYR A 1095 -15.19 50.82 1.39
C TYR A 1095 -14.62 51.52 2.62
N LEU A 1096 -14.57 52.86 2.61
CA LEU A 1096 -14.16 53.64 3.76
C LEU A 1096 -15.14 53.46 4.93
N ALA A 1097 -16.45 53.51 4.71
CA ALA A 1097 -17.46 53.32 5.76
C ALA A 1097 -17.35 51.95 6.43
N ILE A 1098 -17.20 50.88 5.64
CA ILE A 1098 -17.02 49.51 6.16
C ILE A 1098 -15.73 49.40 6.97
N ARG A 1099 -14.64 50.02 6.52
CA ARG A 1099 -13.37 50.02 7.24
C ARG A 1099 -13.42 50.82 8.53
N LEU A 1100 -14.02 52.00 8.52
CA LEU A 1100 -14.18 52.81 9.73
C LEU A 1100 -15.04 52.07 10.75
N ALA A 1101 -16.11 51.39 10.32
CA ALA A 1101 -16.90 50.54 11.21
C ALA A 1101 -16.08 49.39 11.81
N ALA A 1102 -15.24 48.72 11.01
CA ALA A 1102 -14.36 47.66 11.49
C ALA A 1102 -13.26 48.17 12.44
N ILE A 1103 -12.68 49.33 12.15
CA ILE A 1103 -11.72 50.00 13.03
C ILE A 1103 -12.38 50.31 14.36
N GLU A 1104 -13.57 50.92 14.36
CA GLU A 1104 -14.28 51.23 15.60
C GLU A 1104 -14.63 49.99 16.43
N ALA A 1105 -14.98 48.87 15.78
CA ALA A 1105 -15.20 47.59 16.45
C ALA A 1105 -13.90 47.03 17.06
N TYR A 1106 -12.78 47.13 16.33
CA TYR A 1106 -11.46 46.73 16.82
C TYR A 1106 -11.03 47.56 18.04
N LEU A 1107 -11.19 48.88 17.98
CA LEU A 1107 -10.83 49.83 19.04
C LEU A 1107 -11.62 49.63 20.34
N ALA A 1108 -12.75 48.94 20.31
CA ALA A 1108 -13.56 48.67 21.50
C ALA A 1108 -12.94 47.61 22.43
N HIS A 1109 -12.11 46.70 21.90
CA HIS A 1109 -11.59 45.54 22.64
C HIS A 1109 -10.06 45.40 22.57
N ASN A 1110 -9.36 46.24 21.80
CA ASN A 1110 -7.92 46.16 21.58
C ASN A 1110 -7.24 47.52 21.81
N GLU A 1111 -5.92 47.49 21.98
CA GLU A 1111 -5.09 48.70 22.08
C GLU A 1111 -5.30 49.59 20.84
N PRO A 1112 -5.63 50.90 20.99
CA PRO A 1112 -5.91 51.77 19.86
C PRO A 1112 -4.72 51.90 18.92
N MET A 1113 -4.89 51.68 17.61
CA MET A 1113 -3.83 51.84 16.62
C MET A 1113 -4.02 53.11 15.79
N PRO A 1114 -2.94 53.87 15.50
CA PRO A 1114 -3.02 55.10 14.72
C PRO A 1114 -3.50 54.81 13.30
N LEU A 1115 -4.54 55.53 12.87
CA LEU A 1115 -5.09 55.48 11.52
C LEU A 1115 -4.31 56.44 10.62
N VAL A 1116 -3.62 55.88 9.64
CA VAL A 1116 -2.83 56.59 8.64
C VAL A 1116 -3.53 56.54 7.30
N LEU A 1117 -3.83 57.70 6.73
CA LEU A 1117 -4.60 57.87 5.51
C LEU A 1117 -3.76 58.64 4.49
N ASP A 1118 -3.39 58.02 3.37
CA ASP A 1118 -2.58 58.62 2.31
C ASP A 1118 -3.43 58.91 1.08
N ASP A 1119 -3.75 60.20 0.86
CA ASP A 1119 -4.44 60.70 -0.34
C ASP A 1119 -5.80 60.00 -0.64
N ILE A 1120 -6.50 59.51 0.38
CA ILE A 1120 -7.74 58.72 0.22
C ILE A 1120 -8.96 59.50 -0.29
N LEU A 1121 -8.92 60.84 -0.29
CA LEU A 1121 -10.06 61.72 -0.61
C LEU A 1121 -10.04 62.24 -2.06
N ILE A 1122 -9.13 61.76 -2.91
CA ILE A 1122 -8.93 62.27 -4.28
C ILE A 1122 -10.21 62.22 -5.13
N ASN A 1123 -11.05 61.19 -4.97
CA ASN A 1123 -12.25 60.98 -5.78
C ASN A 1123 -13.54 61.56 -5.18
N PHE A 1124 -13.43 62.41 -4.15
CA PHE A 1124 -14.57 62.90 -3.38
C PHE A 1124 -14.85 64.35 -3.78
N ASP A 1125 -16.12 64.69 -4.00
CA ASP A 1125 -16.53 66.09 -4.15
C ASP A 1125 -16.38 66.85 -2.81
N ASP A 1126 -16.39 68.19 -2.86
CA ASP A 1126 -16.16 69.04 -1.69
C ASP A 1126 -17.14 68.76 -0.53
N ALA A 1127 -18.41 68.49 -0.83
CA ALA A 1127 -19.40 68.23 0.21
C ALA A 1127 -19.12 66.88 0.91
N ARG A 1128 -18.80 65.86 0.13
CA ARG A 1128 -18.45 64.51 0.60
C ARG A 1128 -17.10 64.47 1.30
N ALA A 1129 -16.10 65.20 0.80
CA ALA A 1129 -14.80 65.35 1.44
C ALA A 1129 -14.94 66.05 2.79
N ALA A 1130 -15.73 67.13 2.88
CA ALA A 1130 -16.04 67.80 4.15
C ALA A 1130 -16.76 66.88 5.15
N ALA A 1131 -17.74 66.09 4.69
CA ALA A 1131 -18.43 65.10 5.52
C ALA A 1131 -17.47 64.02 6.04
N THR A 1132 -16.57 63.53 5.17
CA THR A 1132 -15.56 62.53 5.52
C THR A 1132 -14.56 63.05 6.53
N LEU A 1133 -14.09 64.30 6.36
CA LEU A 1133 -13.18 64.96 7.30
C LEU A 1133 -13.81 65.08 8.70
N ARG A 1134 -15.12 65.38 8.80
CA ARG A 1134 -15.83 65.39 10.09
C ARG A 1134 -15.89 64.01 10.74
N VAL A 1135 -16.20 62.96 9.98
CA VAL A 1135 -16.21 61.58 10.50
C VAL A 1135 -14.83 61.16 11.01
N LEU A 1136 -13.77 61.48 10.27
CA LEU A 1136 -12.40 61.21 10.70
C LEU A 1136 -11.98 62.02 11.94
N TYR A 1137 -12.44 63.26 12.05
CA TYR A 1137 -12.24 64.09 13.23
C TYR A 1137 -12.97 63.52 14.46
N ASP A 1138 -14.17 62.98 14.30
CA ASP A 1138 -14.90 62.31 15.38
C ASP A 1138 -14.19 61.02 15.82
N LEU A 1139 -13.69 60.23 14.86
CA LEU A 1139 -12.89 59.04 15.13
C LEU A 1139 -11.58 59.38 15.89
N SER A 1140 -11.03 60.58 15.65
CA SER A 1140 -9.79 61.03 16.30
C SER A 1140 -9.88 61.20 17.82
N ARG A 1141 -11.08 61.07 18.40
CA ARG A 1141 -11.30 60.98 19.85
C ARG A 1141 -10.89 59.63 20.45
N ARG A 1142 -10.90 58.58 19.63
CA ARG A 1142 -10.64 57.19 20.05
C ARG A 1142 -9.27 56.69 19.60
N THR A 1143 -8.74 57.22 18.51
CA THR A 1143 -7.41 56.88 18.02
C THR A 1143 -6.76 58.08 17.33
N GLN A 1144 -5.44 58.05 17.16
CA GLN A 1144 -4.73 59.07 16.39
C GLN A 1144 -5.05 58.94 14.91
N VAL A 1145 -5.36 60.06 14.24
CA VAL A 1145 -5.63 60.09 12.78
C VAL A 1145 -4.58 60.96 12.09
N LEU A 1146 -3.83 60.36 11.18
CA LEU A 1146 -2.79 60.99 10.36
C LEU A 1146 -3.25 61.03 8.90
N LEU A 1147 -3.77 62.17 8.45
CA LEU A 1147 -4.24 62.37 7.07
C LEU A 1147 -3.17 63.07 6.24
N PHE A 1148 -2.54 62.33 5.33
CA PHE A 1148 -1.59 62.84 4.36
C PHE A 1148 -2.34 63.30 3.10
N THR A 1149 -2.07 64.53 2.65
CA THR A 1149 -2.68 65.12 1.45
C THR A 1149 -1.72 66.01 0.67
N HIS A 1150 -1.85 66.01 -0.66
CA HIS A 1150 -1.16 66.95 -1.54
C HIS A 1150 -2.00 68.16 -1.97
N HIS A 1151 -3.30 68.18 -1.67
CA HIS A 1151 -4.19 69.26 -2.04
C HIS A 1151 -4.36 70.26 -0.89
N THR A 1152 -3.87 71.48 -1.06
CA THR A 1152 -4.09 72.59 -0.11
C THR A 1152 -5.59 72.82 0.12
N HIS A 1153 -6.40 72.65 -0.93
CA HIS A 1153 -7.86 72.75 -0.85
C HIS A 1153 -8.48 71.81 0.20
N LEU A 1154 -7.96 70.60 0.40
CA LEU A 1154 -8.48 69.68 1.43
C LEU A 1154 -8.19 70.16 2.86
N ILE A 1155 -7.11 70.92 3.05
CA ILE A 1155 -6.77 71.54 4.34
C ILE A 1155 -7.68 72.72 4.60
N ASP A 1156 -7.94 73.54 3.58
CA ASP A 1156 -8.86 74.67 3.68
C ASP A 1156 -10.29 74.18 3.93
N LEU A 1157 -10.69 73.08 3.27
CA LEU A 1157 -11.94 72.40 3.50
C LEU A 1157 -12.04 71.81 4.91
N ALA A 1158 -10.97 71.20 5.43
CA ALA A 1158 -10.91 70.72 6.80
C ALA A 1158 -11.06 71.89 7.80
N ARG A 1159 -10.33 72.98 7.60
CA ARG A 1159 -10.43 74.21 8.42
C ARG A 1159 -11.84 74.78 8.41
N ALA A 1160 -12.49 74.81 7.25
CA ALA A 1160 -13.86 75.28 7.13
C ALA A 1160 -14.89 74.32 7.76
N ALA A 1161 -14.70 73.01 7.64
CA ALA A 1161 -15.66 72.00 8.07
C ALA A 1161 -15.59 71.66 9.58
N ILE A 1162 -14.41 71.81 10.20
CA ILE A 1162 -14.11 71.40 11.60
C ILE A 1162 -13.75 72.61 12.49
N GLY A 1163 -13.07 73.62 11.92
CA GLY A 1163 -12.60 74.82 12.62
C GLY A 1163 -11.07 74.93 12.69
N GLU A 1164 -10.53 76.13 12.43
CA GLU A 1164 -9.09 76.37 12.25
C GLU A 1164 -8.23 76.06 13.48
N GLN A 1165 -8.73 76.30 14.70
CA GLN A 1165 -8.00 76.02 15.95
C GLN A 1165 -8.05 74.54 16.39
N ARG A 1166 -8.80 73.69 15.67
CA ARG A 1166 -9.06 72.28 16.05
C ARG A 1166 -8.28 71.28 15.22
N ILE A 1167 -7.58 71.73 14.18
CA ILE A 1167 -6.79 70.86 13.29
C ILE A 1167 -5.31 71.16 13.47
N SER A 1168 -4.54 70.10 13.73
CA SER A 1168 -3.08 70.18 13.69
C SER A 1168 -2.62 70.01 12.24
N VAL A 1169 -2.08 71.07 11.64
CA VAL A 1169 -1.52 71.02 10.27
C VAL A 1169 0.00 70.95 10.35
N LEU A 1170 0.58 69.91 9.75
CA LEU A 1170 2.03 69.71 9.63
C LEU A 1170 2.41 69.77 8.15
N THR A 1171 3.57 70.32 7.81
CA THR A 1171 4.10 70.24 6.44
C THR A 1171 5.21 69.18 6.33
N LEU A 1172 5.22 68.47 5.21
CA LEU A 1172 6.30 67.64 4.71
C LEU A 1172 6.96 68.43 3.58
N ASP A 1173 7.98 69.19 3.94
CA ASP A 1173 8.92 69.76 2.97
C ASP A 1173 10.22 68.98 3.16
N SER A 1174 10.72 68.40 2.06
CA SER A 1174 11.94 67.58 1.99
C SER A 1174 13.20 68.41 2.17
#